data_AF-A0A6N8ZYV0-F1
#
_entry.id   AF-A0A6N8ZYV0-F1
#
_cell.length_a   1.000
_cell.length_b   1.000
_cell.length_c   1.000
_cell.angle_alpha   90.00
_cell.angle_beta   90.00
_cell.angle_gamma   90.00
#
_symmetry.space_group_name_H-M   'P 1'
#
loop_
_entity.id
_entity.type
_entity.pdbx_description
1 polymer ?
#
loop_
_entity_poly.entity_id
_entity_poly.type
_entity_poly.pdbx_seq_one_letter_code
_entity_poly.pdbx_strand_id
1 'polypeptide(L)'
;MSDTNIVSMGGLLPRDLLDRIGSSGDVTLGGLDPTDYHLVPGERVRDAITRSWNRLVGVWSSFRRAEANLSPSDKTATSLTRDRWLRPLLEELGFHDLPLARCLAIDGTEYPISHQQDTSVPIHLLGCRVKVDRRTPGVRGAARISPHGLVQEFLNRSDDHLWGMVSNGLVLRILRDNVSLTRPAYCEFDLAAIFDGGSYNDFVQLWLVAHRSRFEGDPPEKCFLEQWTNQAASEGTRALDRLREGVEKAIESLGEGFLAHRHNAALRSTLREGDLSGDDYLRQLLRLVYRLLFLLVAESRDLLLAPDADPTARLRYQDFYSVQRLRTLADRRLGTAHDDLWQGLRITMNALDAGGEGVPELGLVPLGSFLWSPEAIPDLADSSIDNRHLLKVVRNLALVKDDEAKMHRLVDYRNLGSAELGSVYESLLELHPKLNVKGRQFNLATAGGSERKTTGSYYTPTSLINQILNDSLDPILDAAEASDHPEQALLDLRVLDPACGSGHFLVAAGHRIAGRLARVRSGGIEPAPPELREALRQVVGRCLYGIDINPMAVELCKVSLWMEANDGGRPLGFLDHHIVCGNSLLGTTPDLLDEGLPNEAFKALTGDDKKWVTKLRKTNRMELRQRDQGILDLGYSVYDSVQALAEEMAILDPVSGESAGDVAAKSEIYADLQHSDTYQTPKLAADAWCAAFVAPKRPGEPVITDSTVRAIGEGQEVEGAVVERVKELAEEYQFLHLHLAFPDVQEQYQGFDAVLGNPPWERVKLQAKEWFAARDPEIANAPNKAARQRLIDALQEYNPTLYQEFQAASRQAEGVSTLLRNSGFYPLCGRGDVNTYAVFAELMRNSIAPTGRAGMIVPSGIATDYTYRFFFSDLVNSRSLVSLYDFENRAKVFPGIDIRIKFCLLNLSGPEHTVPSAEFAFFLFQVEDMADPQRRYPLTQADFALFNPNTRTCPTFRTRRDKEIAAKMYERAGVFVRDYEKRGGNPWGVRFQTMFHMANDA
;
A
#
# COMPACT_ATOMS: atom_id res chain seq x y z
N MET A 1 22.74 -7.05 -19.87
CA MET A 1 23.65 -6.93 -18.70
C MET A 1 24.65 -8.06 -18.81
N SER A 2 25.84 -7.97 -18.22
CA SER A 2 26.63 -9.17 -17.96
C SER A 2 25.84 -10.00 -16.96
N ASP A 3 25.49 -11.24 -17.31
CA ASP A 3 24.91 -12.20 -16.38
C ASP A 3 25.87 -12.33 -15.19
N THR A 4 25.46 -11.82 -14.02
CA THR A 4 26.24 -11.92 -12.79
C THR A 4 25.67 -13.06 -11.99
N ASN A 5 26.54 -13.89 -11.42
CA ASN A 5 26.15 -15.14 -10.77
C ASN A 5 25.67 -14.93 -9.32
N ILE A 6 25.20 -13.72 -9.01
CA ILE A 6 24.86 -13.28 -7.66
C ILE A 6 23.48 -12.62 -7.71
N VAL A 7 22.56 -13.13 -6.88
CA VAL A 7 21.18 -12.66 -6.79
C VAL A 7 20.91 -12.20 -5.36
N SER A 8 20.66 -10.90 -5.17
CA SER A 8 20.15 -10.38 -3.89
C SER A 8 18.65 -10.15 -4.00
N MET A 9 17.91 -10.73 -3.05
CA MET A 9 16.46 -10.60 -2.89
C MET A 9 16.12 -9.83 -1.62
N GLY A 10 15.04 -9.06 -1.66
CA GLY A 10 14.52 -8.30 -0.50
C GLY A 10 15.39 -7.11 -0.10
N GLY A 11 16.27 -6.62 -0.98
CA GLY A 11 17.12 -5.46 -0.71
C GLY A 11 18.17 -5.68 0.39
N LEU A 12 18.45 -6.94 0.78
CA LEU A 12 19.35 -7.25 1.90
C LEU A 12 20.79 -6.76 1.66
N LEU A 13 21.35 -7.08 0.48
CA LEU A 13 22.65 -6.60 0.00
C LEU A 13 22.49 -6.18 -1.47
N PRO A 14 21.97 -4.97 -1.75
CA PRO A 14 21.65 -4.53 -3.11
C PRO A 14 22.86 -4.60 -4.03
N ARG A 15 22.63 -4.74 -5.35
CA ARG A 15 23.72 -4.93 -6.31
C ARG A 15 24.77 -3.82 -6.27
N ASP A 16 24.33 -2.56 -6.13
CA ASP A 16 25.22 -1.40 -5.99
C ASP A 16 26.17 -1.55 -4.79
N LEU A 17 25.66 -2.00 -3.65
CA LEU A 17 26.48 -2.27 -2.47
C LEU A 17 27.49 -3.40 -2.74
N LEU A 18 27.08 -4.49 -3.37
CA LEU A 18 27.99 -5.59 -3.73
C LEU A 18 29.09 -5.13 -4.69
N ASP A 19 28.76 -4.28 -5.67
CA ASP A 19 29.72 -3.73 -6.62
C ASP A 19 30.71 -2.77 -5.93
N ARG A 20 30.25 -1.98 -4.95
CA ARG A 20 31.12 -1.13 -4.11
C ARG A 20 32.04 -1.95 -3.21
N ILE A 21 31.52 -3.02 -2.58
CA ILE A 21 32.32 -3.97 -1.78
C ILE A 21 33.41 -4.60 -2.65
N GLY A 22 33.09 -5.02 -3.88
CA GLY A 22 34.06 -5.61 -4.81
C GLY A 22 35.07 -4.61 -5.39
N SER A 23 34.73 -3.31 -5.40
CA SER A 23 35.58 -2.23 -5.92
C SER A 23 36.59 -1.78 -4.86
N SER A 24 37.83 -2.23 -5.00
CA SER A 24 38.95 -1.87 -4.11
C SER A 24 39.21 -0.35 -4.12
N GLY A 25 38.57 0.40 -3.22
CA GLY A 25 38.79 1.84 -3.09
C GLY A 25 37.62 2.67 -2.53
N ASP A 26 36.47 2.08 -2.19
CA ASP A 26 35.39 2.85 -1.59
C ASP A 26 35.65 3.13 -0.10
N VAL A 27 36.15 4.33 0.20
CA VAL A 27 36.47 4.81 1.56
C VAL A 27 35.22 5.09 2.40
N THR A 28 34.02 5.03 1.80
CA THR A 28 32.75 5.28 2.49
C THR A 28 32.16 4.03 3.15
N LEU A 29 32.67 2.84 2.81
CA LEU A 29 32.24 1.56 3.38
C LEU A 29 33.26 1.08 4.42
N GLY A 30 32.82 0.99 5.68
CA GLY A 30 33.61 0.37 6.75
C GLY A 30 33.70 -1.15 6.59
N GLY A 31 34.69 -1.77 7.22
CA GLY A 31 34.83 -3.23 7.23
C GLY A 31 35.68 -3.81 6.09
N LEU A 32 36.26 -2.99 5.22
CA LEU A 32 37.03 -3.48 4.06
C LEU A 32 38.55 -3.53 4.30
N ASP A 33 39.01 -3.21 5.52
CA ASP A 33 40.42 -3.24 5.85
C ASP A 33 40.92 -4.68 6.12
N PRO A 34 42.21 -4.98 5.87
CA PRO A 34 42.75 -6.33 6.11
C PRO A 34 42.51 -6.86 7.52
N THR A 35 42.54 -5.98 8.53
CA THR A 35 42.30 -6.34 9.94
C THR A 35 40.87 -6.83 10.17
N ASP A 36 39.91 -6.33 9.41
CA ASP A 36 38.49 -6.71 9.51
C ASP A 36 38.23 -8.12 8.95
N TYR A 37 39.19 -8.69 8.20
CA TYR A 37 39.15 -10.06 7.69
C TYR A 37 40.08 -11.02 8.45
N HIS A 38 40.56 -10.62 9.63
CA HIS A 38 41.51 -11.39 10.44
C HIS A 38 42.82 -11.73 9.70
N LEU A 39 43.19 -10.94 8.69
CA LEU A 39 44.43 -11.13 7.95
C LEU A 39 45.61 -10.65 8.78
N VAL A 40 46.78 -11.26 8.54
CA VAL A 40 47.99 -10.87 9.27
C VAL A 40 48.44 -9.46 8.88
N PRO A 41 49.04 -8.69 9.80
CA PRO A 41 49.52 -7.34 9.50
C PRO A 41 50.44 -7.30 8.27
N GLY A 42 50.06 -6.51 7.26
CA GLY A 42 50.80 -6.35 6.00
C GLY A 42 50.29 -7.20 4.83
N GLU A 43 49.39 -8.15 5.07
CA GLU A 43 48.71 -8.89 4.00
C GLU A 43 47.59 -8.04 3.38
N ARG A 44 47.49 -8.04 2.05
CA ARG A 44 46.40 -7.34 1.34
C ARG A 44 45.23 -8.29 1.14
N VAL A 45 44.01 -7.78 1.34
CA VAL A 45 42.76 -8.52 1.12
C VAL A 45 42.70 -9.16 -0.27
N ARG A 46 43.10 -8.44 -1.33
CA ARG A 46 43.13 -8.96 -2.70
C ARG A 46 44.09 -10.14 -2.88
N ASP A 47 45.22 -10.16 -2.17
CA ASP A 47 46.21 -11.24 -2.27
C ASP A 47 45.69 -12.50 -1.57
N ALA A 48 44.98 -12.34 -0.46
CA ALA A 48 44.27 -13.43 0.22
C ALA A 48 43.19 -14.03 -0.70
N ILE A 49 42.31 -13.19 -1.29
CA ILE A 49 41.27 -13.63 -2.23
C ILE A 49 41.87 -14.38 -3.42
N THR A 50 42.94 -13.86 -4.03
CA THR A 50 43.60 -14.50 -5.18
C THR A 50 44.12 -15.89 -4.83
N ARG A 51 44.68 -16.05 -3.63
CA ARG A 51 45.16 -17.36 -3.13
C ARG A 51 44.01 -18.33 -2.95
N SER A 52 42.93 -17.90 -2.29
CA SER A 52 41.74 -18.71 -2.08
C SER A 52 41.09 -19.13 -3.40
N TRP A 53 41.00 -18.23 -4.38
CA TRP A 53 40.51 -18.54 -5.73
C TRP A 53 41.31 -19.66 -6.39
N ASN A 54 42.64 -19.52 -6.44
CA ASN A 54 43.51 -20.50 -7.08
C ASN A 54 43.41 -21.88 -6.44
N ARG A 55 43.28 -21.95 -5.11
CA ARG A 55 43.06 -23.22 -4.41
C ARG A 55 41.67 -23.79 -4.75
N LEU A 56 40.63 -22.99 -4.66
CA LEU A 56 39.25 -23.45 -4.82
C LEU A 56 38.92 -23.87 -6.25
N VAL A 57 39.51 -23.28 -7.29
CA VAL A 57 39.40 -23.78 -8.68
C VAL A 57 39.92 -25.22 -8.78
N GLY A 58 41.03 -25.53 -8.11
CA GLY A 58 41.56 -26.89 -8.02
C GLY A 58 40.64 -27.86 -7.25
N VAL A 59 40.05 -27.39 -6.15
CA VAL A 59 39.09 -28.18 -5.36
C VAL A 59 37.80 -28.43 -6.14
N TRP A 60 37.23 -27.40 -6.78
CA TRP A 60 36.02 -27.49 -7.60
C TRP A 60 36.16 -28.50 -8.74
N SER A 61 37.25 -28.40 -9.51
CA SER A 61 37.53 -29.33 -10.61
C SER A 61 37.75 -30.77 -10.13
N SER A 62 38.25 -30.98 -8.91
CA SER A 62 38.31 -32.29 -8.26
C SER A 62 36.92 -32.80 -7.86
N PHE A 63 36.09 -31.92 -7.28
CA PHE A 63 34.72 -32.21 -6.88
C PHE A 63 33.85 -32.59 -8.08
N ARG A 64 33.86 -31.81 -9.17
CA ARG A 64 33.06 -32.10 -10.40
C ARG A 64 33.45 -33.42 -11.05
N ARG A 65 34.75 -33.77 -11.07
CA ARG A 65 35.22 -35.09 -11.54
C ARG A 65 34.74 -36.22 -10.63
N ALA A 66 34.71 -36.01 -9.32
CA ALA A 66 34.23 -37.02 -8.38
C ALA A 66 32.71 -37.19 -8.43
N GLU A 67 31.97 -36.10 -8.63
CA GLU A 67 30.51 -36.09 -8.83
C GLU A 67 30.11 -36.84 -10.11
N ALA A 68 30.83 -36.63 -11.22
CA ALA A 68 30.57 -37.33 -12.48
C ALA A 68 30.74 -38.86 -12.38
N ASN A 69 31.57 -39.34 -11.45
CA ASN A 69 31.83 -40.76 -11.21
C ASN A 69 30.92 -41.37 -10.13
N LEU A 70 29.97 -40.60 -9.60
CA LEU A 70 29.18 -40.97 -8.44
C LEU A 70 27.96 -41.79 -8.85
N SER A 71 27.78 -42.95 -8.20
CA SER A 71 26.69 -43.89 -8.52
C SER A 71 25.32 -43.20 -8.57
N PRO A 72 24.43 -43.55 -9.51
CA PRO A 72 23.04 -43.12 -9.50
C PRO A 72 22.28 -43.50 -8.22
N SER A 73 22.78 -44.48 -7.45
CA SER A 73 22.16 -44.95 -6.20
C SER A 73 22.32 -44.00 -5.02
N ASP A 74 23.31 -43.10 -5.02
CA ASP A 74 23.44 -42.08 -3.98
C ASP A 74 22.51 -40.90 -4.30
N LYS A 75 21.38 -40.85 -3.60
CA LYS A 75 20.31 -39.88 -3.91
C LYS A 75 20.67 -38.43 -3.53
N THR A 76 21.71 -38.20 -2.73
CA THR A 76 21.99 -36.85 -2.17
C THR A 76 23.39 -36.35 -2.46
N ALA A 77 24.39 -37.24 -2.52
CA ALA A 77 25.81 -36.92 -2.60
C ALA A 77 26.35 -36.07 -1.43
N THR A 78 25.69 -36.09 -0.25
CA THR A 78 26.01 -35.17 0.87
C THR A 78 27.44 -35.26 1.37
N SER A 79 27.97 -36.46 1.60
CA SER A 79 29.36 -36.60 2.08
C SER A 79 30.38 -36.14 1.05
N LEU A 80 30.16 -36.44 -0.24
CA LEU A 80 31.03 -35.95 -1.30
C LEU A 80 31.05 -34.43 -1.31
N THR A 81 29.88 -33.79 -1.35
CA THR A 81 29.75 -32.34 -1.44
C THR A 81 30.32 -31.64 -0.20
N ARG A 82 30.03 -32.16 1.00
CA ARG A 82 30.54 -31.57 2.25
C ARG A 82 32.06 -31.68 2.35
N ASP A 83 32.60 -32.88 2.17
CA ASP A 83 34.02 -33.15 2.48
C ASP A 83 34.96 -32.69 1.37
N ARG A 84 34.55 -32.81 0.10
CA ARG A 84 35.40 -32.46 -1.05
C ARG A 84 35.22 -31.05 -1.58
N TRP A 85 34.18 -30.33 -1.16
CA TRP A 85 33.89 -29.00 -1.69
C TRP A 85 33.55 -27.97 -0.61
N LEU A 86 32.44 -28.15 0.10
CA LEU A 86 31.92 -27.11 1.01
C LEU A 86 32.83 -26.84 2.21
N ARG A 87 33.43 -27.88 2.82
CA ARG A 87 34.37 -27.69 3.92
C ARG A 87 35.63 -26.92 3.46
N PRO A 88 36.32 -27.31 2.37
CA PRO A 88 37.40 -26.49 1.81
C PRO A 88 37.00 -25.05 1.47
N LEU A 89 35.79 -24.84 0.92
CA LEU A 89 35.27 -23.50 0.63
C LEU A 89 35.12 -22.67 1.91
N LEU A 90 34.48 -23.21 2.94
CA LEU A 90 34.25 -22.52 4.20
C LEU A 90 35.55 -22.26 4.98
N GLU A 91 36.53 -23.16 4.90
CA GLU A 91 37.87 -22.94 5.46
C GLU A 91 38.55 -21.72 4.81
N GLU A 92 38.43 -21.55 3.49
CA GLU A 92 38.96 -20.37 2.78
C GLU A 92 38.16 -19.09 3.05
N LEU A 93 36.95 -19.21 3.60
CA LEU A 93 36.11 -18.10 4.09
C LEU A 93 36.32 -17.84 5.60
N GLY A 94 37.30 -18.47 6.24
CA GLY A 94 37.64 -18.25 7.65
C GLY A 94 36.86 -19.09 8.66
N PHE A 95 35.96 -19.97 8.20
CA PHE A 95 35.27 -20.93 9.08
C PHE A 95 36.12 -22.17 9.31
N HIS A 96 37.05 -22.07 10.26
CA HIS A 96 37.88 -23.19 10.70
C HIS A 96 37.17 -24.03 11.77
N ASP A 97 37.42 -25.34 11.76
CA ASP A 97 36.95 -26.30 12.76
C ASP A 97 35.42 -26.40 12.95
N LEU A 98 34.64 -26.14 11.89
CA LEU A 98 33.17 -26.25 11.84
C LEU A 98 32.62 -27.53 12.50
N PRO A 99 32.11 -27.46 13.74
CA PRO A 99 31.63 -28.62 14.45
C PRO A 99 30.25 -29.03 13.92
N LEU A 100 29.98 -30.33 13.94
CA LEU A 100 28.66 -30.86 13.63
C LEU A 100 27.69 -30.46 14.75
N ALA A 101 26.71 -29.62 14.43
CA ALA A 101 25.58 -29.39 15.31
C ALA A 101 24.70 -30.65 15.26
N ARG A 102 24.58 -31.39 16.37
CA ARG A 102 23.76 -32.62 16.40
C ARG A 102 22.28 -32.32 16.10
N CYS A 103 21.81 -31.16 16.57
CA CYS A 103 20.55 -30.49 16.27
C CYS A 103 20.57 -29.13 17.00
N LEU A 104 20.02 -28.06 16.41
CA LEU A 104 19.74 -26.83 17.16
C LEU A 104 18.31 -26.90 17.69
N ALA A 105 18.04 -26.37 18.87
CA ALA A 105 16.70 -26.42 19.47
C ALA A 105 16.29 -25.06 20.02
N ILE A 106 15.06 -24.65 19.70
CA ILE A 106 14.42 -23.43 20.21
C ILE A 106 13.08 -23.86 20.79
N ASP A 107 12.81 -23.53 22.06
CA ASP A 107 11.54 -23.83 22.76
C ASP A 107 11.07 -25.30 22.63
N GLY A 108 12.02 -26.24 22.65
CA GLY A 108 11.74 -27.68 22.51
C GLY A 108 11.50 -28.17 21.08
N THR A 109 11.56 -27.29 20.07
CA THR A 109 11.51 -27.65 18.64
C THR A 109 12.92 -27.88 18.09
N GLU A 110 13.16 -29.05 17.51
CA GLU A 110 14.45 -29.44 16.94
C GLU A 110 14.60 -29.06 15.46
N TYR A 111 15.62 -28.24 15.17
CA TYR A 111 16.04 -27.82 13.83
C TYR A 111 17.28 -28.62 13.39
N PRO A 112 17.18 -29.49 12.37
CA PRO A 112 18.30 -30.29 11.84
C PRO A 112 19.32 -29.48 11.00
N ILE A 113 19.73 -28.31 11.50
CA ILE A 113 20.82 -27.50 10.95
C ILE A 113 22.14 -28.23 11.22
N SER A 114 23.02 -28.30 10.21
CA SER A 114 24.10 -29.29 10.21
C SER A 114 25.36 -28.83 10.94
N HIS A 115 25.61 -27.52 11.00
CA HIS A 115 26.78 -26.94 11.65
C HIS A 115 26.41 -25.62 12.33
N GLN A 116 27.17 -25.25 13.35
CA GLN A 116 27.10 -23.95 14.01
C GLN A 116 28.52 -23.57 14.43
N GLN A 117 28.94 -22.34 14.18
CA GLN A 117 30.24 -21.83 14.60
C GLN A 117 30.06 -20.93 15.81
N ASP A 118 30.84 -21.15 16.89
CA ASP A 118 31.00 -20.27 18.05
C ASP A 118 29.69 -19.63 18.57
N THR A 119 28.61 -20.41 18.58
CA THR A 119 27.25 -20.08 19.05
C THR A 119 26.43 -19.04 18.26
N SER A 120 26.95 -18.38 17.22
CA SER A 120 26.27 -17.21 16.61
C SER A 120 25.81 -17.36 15.15
N VAL A 121 26.27 -18.38 14.39
CA VAL A 121 25.89 -18.53 12.96
C VAL A 121 25.43 -19.95 12.63
N PRO A 122 24.14 -20.18 12.36
CA PRO A 122 23.64 -21.45 11.84
C PRO A 122 24.06 -21.65 10.38
N ILE A 123 24.68 -22.80 10.08
CA ILE A 123 25.16 -23.15 8.74
C ILE A 123 24.61 -24.52 8.34
N HIS A 124 23.74 -24.55 7.32
CA HIS A 124 23.12 -25.76 6.82
C HIS A 124 23.70 -26.19 5.45
N LEU A 125 24.61 -27.17 5.49
CA LEU A 125 25.26 -27.75 4.31
C LEU A 125 24.55 -29.03 3.84
N LEU A 126 24.27 -29.14 2.55
CA LEU A 126 23.59 -30.28 1.92
C LEU A 126 24.45 -30.88 0.79
N GLY A 127 23.93 -31.94 0.15
CA GLY A 127 24.54 -32.52 -1.04
C GLY A 127 24.03 -31.88 -2.33
N CYS A 128 24.84 -31.91 -3.40
CA CYS A 128 24.55 -31.25 -4.67
C CYS A 128 23.31 -31.77 -5.41
N ARG A 129 22.82 -32.97 -5.09
CA ARG A 129 21.57 -33.51 -5.64
C ARG A 129 20.31 -33.04 -4.90
N VAL A 130 20.46 -32.31 -3.79
CA VAL A 130 19.36 -31.75 -2.99
C VAL A 130 19.14 -30.30 -3.40
N LYS A 131 17.89 -29.94 -3.74
CA LYS A 131 17.55 -28.55 -4.06
C LYS A 131 17.32 -27.74 -2.79
N VAL A 132 17.84 -26.52 -2.74
CA VAL A 132 17.72 -25.61 -1.58
C VAL A 132 16.29 -25.09 -1.40
N ASP A 133 15.54 -24.94 -2.51
CA ASP A 133 14.15 -24.45 -2.51
C ASP A 133 13.06 -25.52 -2.42
N ARG A 134 13.43 -26.82 -2.45
CA ARG A 134 12.44 -27.89 -2.51
C ARG A 134 12.63 -28.91 -1.41
N ARG A 135 11.51 -29.43 -0.91
CA ARG A 135 11.49 -30.58 -0.02
C ARG A 135 12.02 -31.80 -0.77
N THR A 136 12.85 -32.58 -0.10
CA THR A 136 13.40 -33.84 -0.59
C THR A 136 13.08 -34.94 0.42
N PRO A 137 12.00 -35.71 0.19
CA PRO A 137 11.56 -36.75 1.13
C PRO A 137 12.68 -37.73 1.50
N GLY A 138 12.79 -38.04 2.79
CA GLY A 138 13.82 -38.95 3.33
C GLY A 138 15.20 -38.32 3.56
N VAL A 139 15.41 -37.05 3.24
CA VAL A 139 16.68 -36.34 3.50
C VAL A 139 16.58 -35.49 4.77
N ARG A 140 17.38 -35.81 5.80
CA ARG A 140 17.42 -35.03 7.05
C ARG A 140 17.82 -33.58 6.76
N GLY A 141 17.04 -32.60 7.25
CA GLY A 141 17.23 -31.18 6.94
C GLY A 141 16.55 -30.69 5.66
N ALA A 142 15.97 -31.58 4.86
CA ALA A 142 15.22 -31.25 3.65
C ALA A 142 13.89 -32.02 3.52
N ALA A 143 13.57 -32.95 4.44
CA ALA A 143 12.46 -33.88 4.31
C ALA A 143 11.10 -33.25 4.63
N ARG A 144 11.04 -32.40 5.67
CA ARG A 144 9.83 -31.72 6.12
C ARG A 144 9.65 -30.38 5.41
N ILE A 145 10.73 -29.61 5.36
CA ILE A 145 10.80 -28.24 4.87
C ILE A 145 11.88 -28.13 3.79
N SER A 146 11.82 -27.10 2.94
CA SER A 146 12.95 -26.78 2.08
C SER A 146 14.17 -26.39 2.94
N PRO A 147 15.40 -26.71 2.53
CA PRO A 147 16.60 -26.30 3.26
C PRO A 147 16.69 -24.80 3.53
N HIS A 148 16.22 -23.97 2.58
CA HIS A 148 16.10 -22.53 2.76
C HIS A 148 15.10 -22.18 3.88
N GLY A 149 13.88 -22.71 3.79
CA GLY A 149 12.84 -22.49 4.79
C GLY A 149 13.30 -22.93 6.18
N LEU A 150 14.03 -24.04 6.30
CA LEU A 150 14.53 -24.55 7.59
C LEU A 150 15.36 -23.51 8.34
N VAL A 151 16.33 -22.91 7.62
CA VAL A 151 17.23 -21.93 8.21
C VAL A 151 16.49 -20.61 8.44
N GLN A 152 15.60 -20.21 7.53
CA GLN A 152 14.77 -19.01 7.72
C GLN A 152 13.86 -19.11 8.95
N GLU A 153 13.19 -20.25 9.14
CA GLU A 153 12.33 -20.50 10.31
C GLU A 153 13.13 -20.45 11.61
N PHE A 154 14.34 -21.02 11.61
CA PHE A 154 15.23 -20.97 12.76
C PHE A 154 15.64 -19.54 13.10
N LEU A 155 16.04 -18.73 12.10
CA LEU A 155 16.42 -17.33 12.30
C LEU A 155 15.24 -16.51 12.82
N ASN A 156 14.06 -16.65 12.22
CA ASN A 156 12.86 -15.90 12.61
C ASN A 156 12.38 -16.20 14.04
N ARG A 157 12.76 -17.35 14.61
CA ARG A 157 12.40 -17.74 15.99
C ARG A 157 13.52 -17.54 17.01
N SER A 158 14.72 -17.21 16.55
CA SER A 158 15.88 -17.13 17.42
C SER A 158 16.27 -15.69 17.68
N ASP A 159 16.04 -15.21 18.89
CA ASP A 159 16.51 -13.87 19.33
C ASP A 159 18.04 -13.76 19.32
N ASP A 160 18.75 -14.89 19.41
CA ASP A 160 20.23 -14.93 19.45
C ASP A 160 20.91 -14.98 18.06
N HIS A 161 20.14 -15.16 16.97
CA HIS A 161 20.69 -15.42 15.64
C HIS A 161 20.03 -14.56 14.56
N LEU A 162 20.73 -13.51 14.12
CA LEU A 162 20.25 -12.63 13.05
C LEU A 162 20.56 -13.16 11.64
N TRP A 163 21.70 -13.86 11.46
CA TRP A 163 22.20 -14.24 10.14
C TRP A 163 22.56 -15.72 10.06
N GLY A 164 22.34 -16.35 8.90
CA GLY A 164 22.62 -17.77 8.68
C GLY A 164 23.00 -18.10 7.23
N MET A 165 23.49 -19.32 7.00
CA MET A 165 23.90 -19.79 5.67
C MET A 165 23.28 -21.13 5.31
N VAL A 166 22.91 -21.31 4.04
CA VAL A 166 22.47 -22.59 3.48
C VAL A 166 23.15 -22.86 2.15
N SER A 167 23.65 -24.08 1.94
CA SER A 167 24.27 -24.44 0.66
C SER A 167 24.14 -25.92 0.32
N ASN A 168 23.84 -26.21 -0.94
CA ASN A 168 23.93 -27.56 -1.50
C ASN A 168 25.23 -27.81 -2.28
N GLY A 169 26.22 -26.90 -2.21
CA GLY A 169 27.47 -26.99 -2.96
C GLY A 169 27.42 -26.45 -4.38
N LEU A 170 26.25 -26.33 -5.00
CA LEU A 170 26.09 -25.63 -6.28
C LEU A 170 25.68 -24.17 -6.06
N VAL A 171 24.93 -23.92 -4.99
CA VAL A 171 24.43 -22.59 -4.63
C VAL A 171 24.72 -22.36 -3.15
N LEU A 172 25.09 -21.14 -2.78
CA LEU A 172 25.23 -20.67 -1.40
C LEU A 172 24.27 -19.50 -1.17
N ARG A 173 23.47 -19.55 -0.11
CA ARG A 173 22.66 -18.41 0.33
C ARG A 173 23.07 -17.93 1.71
N ILE A 174 23.10 -16.62 1.86
CA ILE A 174 23.16 -15.91 3.13
C ILE A 174 21.76 -15.39 3.43
N LEU A 175 21.26 -15.68 4.63
CA LEU A 175 19.92 -15.39 5.10
C LEU A 175 19.98 -14.45 6.30
N ARG A 176 18.98 -13.59 6.43
CA ARG A 176 18.73 -12.76 7.62
C ARG A 176 17.37 -13.11 8.20
N ASP A 177 17.19 -12.96 9.52
CA ASP A 177 15.88 -12.95 10.15
C ASP A 177 14.95 -11.95 9.43
N ASN A 178 13.78 -12.42 9.01
CA ASN A 178 12.91 -11.65 8.14
C ASN A 178 11.72 -11.09 8.92
N VAL A 179 11.90 -9.87 9.44
CA VAL A 179 10.82 -9.14 10.14
C VAL A 179 9.73 -8.68 9.17
N SER A 180 10.10 -8.40 7.91
CA SER A 180 9.16 -7.98 6.86
C SER A 180 8.62 -9.21 6.13
N LEU A 181 7.51 -9.76 6.64
CA LEU A 181 6.80 -10.92 6.10
C LEU A 181 6.34 -10.80 4.63
N THR A 182 6.60 -9.66 4.00
CA THR A 182 6.25 -9.35 2.62
C THR A 182 7.17 -9.99 1.59
N ARG A 183 8.46 -10.24 1.87
CA ARG A 183 9.38 -10.82 0.86
C ARG A 183 10.51 -11.62 1.49
N PRO A 184 10.93 -12.76 0.91
CA PRO A 184 12.14 -13.45 1.35
C PRO A 184 13.37 -12.56 1.13
N ALA A 185 14.22 -12.44 2.16
CA ALA A 185 15.43 -11.63 2.14
C ALA A 185 16.67 -12.53 2.17
N TYR A 186 17.39 -12.62 1.06
CA TYR A 186 18.61 -13.43 0.97
C TYR A 186 19.56 -12.94 -0.13
N CYS A 187 20.84 -13.24 0.04
CA CYS A 187 21.86 -13.08 -1.00
C CYS A 187 22.33 -14.47 -1.46
N GLU A 188 22.15 -14.78 -2.73
CA GLU A 188 22.48 -16.06 -3.36
C GLU A 188 23.69 -15.92 -4.28
N PHE A 189 24.61 -16.88 -4.18
CA PHE A 189 25.76 -17.05 -5.04
C PHE A 189 25.63 -18.39 -5.77
N ASP A 190 25.56 -18.36 -7.10
CA ASP A 190 25.62 -19.55 -7.94
C ASP A 190 27.08 -20.00 -8.07
N LEU A 191 27.52 -20.85 -7.14
CA LEU A 191 28.87 -21.39 -7.11
C LEU A 191 29.18 -22.15 -8.39
N ALA A 192 28.21 -22.87 -8.95
CA ALA A 192 28.42 -23.61 -10.19
C ALA A 192 28.77 -22.66 -11.33
N ALA A 193 27.98 -21.60 -11.53
CA ALA A 193 28.25 -20.63 -12.58
C ALA A 193 29.54 -19.81 -12.35
N ILE A 194 29.84 -19.45 -11.09
CA ILE A 194 31.09 -18.74 -10.73
C ILE A 194 32.32 -19.56 -11.09
N PHE A 195 32.36 -20.84 -10.70
CA PHE A 195 33.55 -21.67 -10.87
C PHE A 195 33.62 -22.35 -12.26
N ASP A 196 32.49 -22.75 -12.86
CA ASP A 196 32.47 -23.29 -14.22
C ASP A 196 32.71 -22.18 -15.26
N GLY A 197 32.21 -20.97 -15.02
CA GLY A 197 32.41 -19.80 -15.87
C GLY A 197 33.73 -19.05 -15.64
N GLY A 198 34.44 -19.33 -14.54
CA GLY A 198 35.70 -18.66 -14.20
C GLY A 198 35.53 -17.19 -13.79
N SER A 199 34.39 -16.83 -13.20
CA SER A 199 34.03 -15.46 -12.82
C SER A 199 34.76 -14.99 -11.55
N TYR A 200 36.03 -14.59 -11.69
CA TYR A 200 36.84 -14.12 -10.56
C TYR A 200 36.23 -12.92 -9.82
N ASN A 201 35.57 -11.98 -10.53
CA ASN A 201 34.95 -10.81 -9.91
C ASN A 201 33.78 -11.19 -8.99
N ASP A 202 32.94 -12.14 -9.40
CA ASP A 202 31.85 -12.64 -8.56
C ASP A 202 32.41 -13.40 -7.34
N PHE A 203 33.53 -14.12 -7.51
CA PHE A 203 34.22 -14.76 -6.39
C PHE A 203 34.80 -13.76 -5.38
N VAL A 204 35.32 -12.61 -5.84
CA VAL A 204 35.76 -11.52 -4.94
C VAL A 204 34.59 -11.07 -4.05
N GLN A 205 33.40 -10.87 -4.63
CA GLN A 205 32.21 -10.49 -3.89
C GLN A 205 31.76 -11.60 -2.92
N LEU A 206 31.75 -12.86 -3.37
CA LEU A 206 31.50 -14.02 -2.50
C LEU A 206 32.43 -14.04 -1.30
N TRP A 207 33.75 -13.89 -1.52
CA TRP A 207 34.74 -13.96 -0.45
C TRP A 207 34.55 -12.84 0.57
N LEU A 208 34.33 -11.60 0.10
CA LEU A 208 34.18 -10.45 0.98
C LEU A 208 32.89 -10.50 1.82
N VAL A 209 31.81 -11.03 1.26
CA VAL A 209 30.49 -11.04 1.93
C VAL A 209 30.28 -12.30 2.79
N ALA A 210 30.77 -13.45 2.35
CA ALA A 210 30.59 -14.72 3.04
C ALA A 210 31.71 -15.03 4.05
N HIS A 211 32.70 -14.15 4.24
CA HIS A 211 33.77 -14.38 5.22
C HIS A 211 33.22 -14.42 6.65
N ARG A 212 33.79 -15.27 7.51
CA ARG A 212 33.37 -15.45 8.91
C ARG A 212 33.24 -14.13 9.67
N SER A 213 34.21 -13.24 9.53
CA SER A 213 34.23 -11.95 10.24
C SER A 213 33.06 -11.03 9.90
N ARG A 214 32.29 -11.31 8.84
CA ARG A 214 31.11 -10.54 8.45
C ARG A 214 29.92 -10.77 9.39
N PHE A 215 29.88 -11.92 10.04
CA PHE A 215 28.82 -12.35 10.94
C PHE A 215 29.13 -12.07 12.42
N GLU A 216 30.32 -11.57 12.73
CA GLU A 216 30.77 -11.38 14.11
C GLU A 216 30.34 -10.02 14.67
N GLY A 217 29.69 -10.03 15.84
CA GLY A 217 29.26 -8.84 16.58
C GLY A 217 28.63 -9.21 17.93
N ASP A 218 28.87 -8.40 18.97
CA ASP A 218 28.23 -8.54 20.28
C ASP A 218 27.62 -7.20 20.75
N PRO A 219 26.29 -7.03 20.72
CA PRO A 219 25.27 -7.99 20.26
C PRO A 219 25.33 -8.23 18.73
N PRO A 220 24.64 -9.28 18.21
CA PRO A 220 24.66 -9.66 16.78
C PRO A 220 24.37 -8.52 15.80
N GLU A 221 23.57 -7.52 16.20
CA GLU A 221 23.23 -6.33 15.42
C GLU A 221 24.45 -5.46 15.04
N LYS A 222 25.59 -5.65 15.70
CA LYS A 222 26.83 -4.92 15.41
C LYS A 222 27.68 -5.56 14.32
N CYS A 223 27.30 -6.71 13.76
CA CYS A 223 28.09 -7.34 12.71
C CYS A 223 28.17 -6.48 11.44
N PHE A 224 29.20 -6.69 10.61
CA PHE A 224 29.38 -5.89 9.40
C PHE A 224 28.26 -6.08 8.38
N LEU A 225 27.69 -7.28 8.27
CA LEU A 225 26.52 -7.50 7.40
C LEU A 225 25.35 -6.62 7.81
N GLU A 226 25.06 -6.52 9.10
CA GLU A 226 23.96 -5.69 9.60
C GLU A 226 24.24 -4.20 9.38
N GLN A 227 25.47 -3.74 9.63
CA GLN A 227 25.87 -2.36 9.33
C GLN A 227 25.71 -2.03 7.85
N TRP A 228 26.14 -2.92 6.95
CA TRP A 228 26.01 -2.74 5.50
C TRP A 228 24.55 -2.76 5.05
N THR A 229 23.73 -3.65 5.58
CA THR A 229 22.28 -3.70 5.29
C THR A 229 21.58 -2.44 5.78
N ASN A 230 21.88 -1.94 6.98
CA ASN A 230 21.31 -0.69 7.50
C ASN A 230 21.75 0.54 6.70
N GLN A 231 23.02 0.58 6.29
CA GLN A 231 23.51 1.61 5.39
C GLN A 231 22.79 1.55 4.03
N ALA A 232 22.64 0.36 3.45
CA ALA A 232 21.92 0.17 2.19
C ALA A 232 20.44 0.57 2.29
N ALA A 233 19.76 0.30 3.41
CA ALA A 233 18.38 0.73 3.63
C ALA A 233 18.27 2.28 3.69
N SER A 234 19.20 2.94 4.38
CA SER A 234 19.26 4.41 4.43
C SER A 234 19.57 5.02 3.05
N GLU A 235 20.53 4.46 2.32
CA GLU A 235 20.87 4.90 0.96
C GLU A 235 19.70 4.65 -0.01
N GLY A 236 18.99 3.53 0.13
CA GLY A 236 17.80 3.19 -0.65
C GLY A 236 16.70 4.24 -0.50
N THR A 237 16.45 4.70 0.73
CA THR A 237 15.48 5.79 0.99
C THR A 237 15.86 7.07 0.23
N ARG A 238 17.15 7.46 0.25
CA ARG A 238 17.64 8.63 -0.52
C ARG A 238 17.55 8.40 -2.03
N ALA A 239 17.76 7.18 -2.50
CA ALA A 239 17.64 6.83 -3.91
C ALA A 239 16.18 6.95 -4.40
N LEU A 240 15.20 6.62 -3.55
CA LEU A 240 13.78 6.81 -3.84
C LEU A 240 13.39 8.28 -3.97
N ASP A 241 13.86 9.14 -3.06
CA ASP A 241 13.63 10.58 -3.15
C ASP A 241 14.20 11.17 -4.45
N ARG A 242 15.37 10.68 -4.88
CA ARG A 242 15.97 11.09 -6.15
C ARG A 242 15.28 10.47 -7.36
N LEU A 243 14.75 9.26 -7.25
CA LEU A 243 13.94 8.63 -8.29
C LEU A 243 12.68 9.44 -8.54
N ARG A 244 12.03 9.97 -7.48
CA ARG A 244 10.90 10.89 -7.59
C ARG A 244 11.22 12.10 -8.47
N GLU A 245 12.34 12.78 -8.23
CA GLU A 245 12.77 13.89 -9.10
C GLU A 245 13.03 13.44 -10.55
N GLY A 246 13.57 12.23 -10.74
CA GLY A 246 13.76 11.62 -12.05
C GLY A 246 12.43 11.39 -12.76
N VAL A 247 11.42 10.89 -12.05
CA VAL A 247 10.07 10.66 -12.56
C VAL A 247 9.39 11.98 -12.93
N GLU A 248 9.50 13.02 -12.11
CA GLU A 248 9.00 14.37 -12.43
C GLU A 248 9.60 14.88 -13.76
N LYS A 249 10.93 14.84 -13.89
CA LYS A 249 11.63 15.25 -15.13
C LYS A 249 11.27 14.37 -16.33
N ALA A 250 10.92 13.10 -16.10
CA ALA A 250 10.46 12.18 -17.14
C ALA A 250 9.08 12.60 -17.65
N ILE A 251 8.14 12.94 -16.75
CA ILE A 251 6.82 13.48 -17.12
C ILE A 251 6.96 14.77 -17.91
N GLU A 252 7.80 15.70 -17.45
CA GLU A 252 8.06 16.96 -18.17
C GLU A 252 8.59 16.70 -19.59
N SER A 253 9.55 15.78 -19.71
CA SER A 253 10.16 15.43 -20.99
C SER A 253 9.20 14.71 -21.94
N LEU A 254 8.24 13.93 -21.41
CA LEU A 254 7.15 13.34 -22.22
C LEU A 254 6.19 14.43 -22.71
N GLY A 255 5.73 15.30 -21.80
CA GLY A 255 4.82 16.39 -22.13
C GLY A 255 5.40 17.31 -23.20
N GLU A 256 6.65 17.75 -23.01
CA GLU A 256 7.38 18.52 -24.02
C GLU A 256 7.55 17.74 -25.33
N GLY A 257 7.90 16.45 -25.26
CA GLY A 257 8.14 15.60 -26.41
C GLY A 257 6.91 15.43 -27.32
N PHE A 258 5.74 15.19 -26.74
CA PHE A 258 4.49 15.08 -27.50
C PHE A 258 4.06 16.42 -28.09
N LEU A 259 4.23 17.54 -27.38
CA LEU A 259 3.94 18.87 -27.92
C LEU A 259 4.90 19.23 -29.06
N ALA A 260 6.17 18.85 -28.94
CA ALA A 260 7.24 19.13 -29.89
C ALA A 260 7.07 18.37 -31.22
N HIS A 261 6.56 17.13 -31.19
CA HIS A 261 6.54 16.23 -32.33
C HIS A 261 5.66 16.74 -33.49
N ARG A 262 6.18 16.67 -34.72
CA ARG A 262 5.52 17.28 -35.90
C ARG A 262 4.14 16.69 -36.22
N HIS A 263 3.93 15.39 -36.01
CA HIS A 263 2.67 14.71 -36.34
C HIS A 263 1.54 14.95 -35.33
N ASN A 264 1.83 15.53 -34.16
CA ASN A 264 0.83 15.69 -33.08
C ASN A 264 0.06 17.02 -33.22
N ALA A 265 -0.38 17.35 -34.43
CA ALA A 265 -1.13 18.59 -34.68
C ALA A 265 -2.51 18.60 -34.02
N ALA A 266 -3.19 17.45 -34.01
CA ALA A 266 -4.50 17.26 -33.38
C ALA A 266 -4.44 17.52 -31.87
N LEU A 267 -3.49 16.88 -31.15
CA LEU A 267 -3.26 17.10 -29.71
C LEU A 267 -3.03 18.58 -29.37
N ARG A 268 -2.26 19.31 -30.20
CA ARG A 268 -2.03 20.74 -30.00
C ARG A 268 -3.24 21.62 -30.33
N SER A 269 -4.23 21.09 -31.04
CA SER A 269 -5.51 21.78 -31.31
C SER A 269 -6.42 21.60 -30.11
N THR A 270 -6.65 20.37 -29.65
CA THR A 270 -7.51 20.05 -28.50
C THR A 270 -7.06 20.77 -27.22
N LEU A 271 -5.76 20.78 -26.93
CA LEU A 271 -5.19 21.54 -25.80
C LEU A 271 -5.33 23.06 -25.91
N ARG A 272 -5.49 23.59 -27.13
CA ARG A 272 -5.61 25.04 -27.38
C ARG A 272 -7.06 25.50 -27.38
N GLU A 273 -7.94 24.65 -27.88
CA GLU A 273 -9.38 24.86 -27.93
C GLU A 273 -10.02 24.65 -26.55
N GLY A 274 -9.35 23.89 -25.68
CA GLY A 274 -9.78 23.64 -24.30
C GLY A 274 -10.53 22.32 -24.12
N ASP A 275 -10.70 21.55 -25.21
CA ASP A 275 -11.33 20.22 -25.19
C ASP A 275 -10.54 19.22 -24.32
N LEU A 276 -9.21 19.41 -24.23
CA LEU A 276 -8.35 18.70 -23.30
C LEU A 276 -7.79 19.68 -22.27
N SER A 277 -8.11 19.46 -21.00
CA SER A 277 -7.56 20.26 -19.91
C SER A 277 -6.08 19.93 -19.67
N GLY A 278 -5.32 20.88 -19.11
CA GLY A 278 -3.93 20.63 -18.73
C GLY A 278 -3.80 19.50 -17.71
N ASP A 279 -4.73 19.41 -16.77
CA ASP A 279 -4.76 18.37 -15.73
C ASP A 279 -5.06 16.99 -16.35
N ASP A 280 -5.99 16.89 -17.31
CA ASP A 280 -6.23 15.64 -18.05
C ASP A 280 -5.02 15.20 -18.85
N TYR A 281 -4.32 16.16 -19.47
CA TYR A 281 -3.08 15.87 -20.16
C TYR A 281 -2.02 15.30 -19.20
N LEU A 282 -1.85 15.91 -18.03
CA LEU A 282 -0.97 15.39 -16.98
C LEU A 282 -1.41 14.00 -16.51
N ARG A 283 -2.70 13.74 -16.31
CA ARG A 283 -3.24 12.41 -15.96
C ARG A 283 -2.83 11.34 -16.96
N GLN A 284 -2.89 11.63 -18.26
CA GLN A 284 -2.46 10.69 -19.31
C GLN A 284 -0.94 10.50 -19.34
N LEU A 285 -0.16 11.56 -19.10
CA LEU A 285 1.30 11.46 -18.98
C LEU A 285 1.73 10.61 -17.77
N LEU A 286 1.04 10.77 -16.64
CA LEU A 286 1.25 9.97 -15.42
C LEU A 286 1.02 8.48 -15.70
N ARG A 287 -0.09 8.14 -16.37
CA ARG A 287 -0.38 6.76 -16.81
C ARG A 287 0.75 6.20 -17.67
N LEU A 288 1.26 6.99 -18.62
CA LEU A 288 2.34 6.55 -19.51
C LEU A 288 3.67 6.32 -18.78
N VAL A 289 4.06 7.22 -17.87
CA VAL A 289 5.26 7.01 -17.05
C VAL A 289 5.10 5.79 -16.15
N TYR A 290 3.89 5.56 -15.63
CA TYR A 290 3.62 4.38 -14.84
C TYR A 290 3.73 3.09 -15.66
N ARG A 291 3.21 3.04 -16.89
CA ARG A 291 3.45 1.92 -17.83
C ARG A 291 4.96 1.64 -17.99
N LEU A 292 5.78 2.67 -18.11
CA LEU A 292 7.24 2.52 -18.22
C LEU A 292 7.86 1.97 -16.93
N LEU A 293 7.48 2.49 -15.76
CA LEU A 293 7.95 2.01 -14.46
C LEU A 293 7.55 0.54 -14.23
N PHE A 294 6.31 0.18 -14.58
CA PHE A 294 5.86 -1.20 -14.53
C PHE A 294 6.71 -2.10 -15.42
N LEU A 295 6.90 -1.75 -16.69
CA LEU A 295 7.73 -2.54 -17.62
C LEU A 295 9.16 -2.70 -17.11
N LEU A 296 9.75 -1.65 -16.54
CA LEU A 296 11.07 -1.69 -15.93
C LEU A 296 11.14 -2.72 -14.79
N VAL A 297 10.11 -2.78 -13.94
CA VAL A 297 10.08 -3.74 -12.84
C VAL A 297 9.75 -5.15 -13.33
N ALA A 298 8.72 -5.30 -14.15
CA ALA A 298 8.28 -6.58 -14.70
C ALA A 298 9.40 -7.27 -15.49
N GLU A 299 10.12 -6.55 -16.34
CA GLU A 299 11.29 -7.11 -17.06
C GLU A 299 12.44 -7.45 -16.10
N SER A 300 12.72 -6.61 -15.09
CA SER A 300 13.81 -6.87 -14.13
C SER A 300 13.59 -8.13 -13.27
N ARG A 301 12.33 -8.54 -13.12
CA ARG A 301 11.88 -9.71 -12.36
C ARG A 301 11.48 -10.90 -13.25
N ASP A 302 11.66 -10.80 -14.56
CA ASP A 302 11.26 -11.82 -15.56
C ASP A 302 9.78 -12.22 -15.46
N LEU A 303 8.91 -11.24 -15.17
CA LEU A 303 7.48 -11.41 -14.93
C LEU A 303 6.62 -11.24 -16.20
N LEU A 304 7.18 -10.65 -17.25
CA LEU A 304 6.42 -10.20 -18.41
C LEU A 304 6.22 -11.29 -19.48
N LEU A 305 7.23 -12.14 -19.68
CA LEU A 305 7.23 -13.14 -20.74
C LEU A 305 6.67 -14.47 -20.23
N ALA A 306 5.92 -15.19 -21.07
CA ALA A 306 5.45 -16.52 -20.71
C ALA A 306 6.64 -17.49 -20.47
N PRO A 307 6.61 -18.33 -19.41
CA PRO A 307 7.68 -19.26 -19.07
C PRO A 307 7.96 -20.28 -20.17
N ASP A 308 6.92 -20.65 -20.93
CA ASP A 308 6.95 -21.60 -22.03
C ASP A 308 7.06 -20.92 -23.41
N ALA A 309 7.24 -19.60 -23.45
CA ALA A 309 7.46 -18.86 -24.70
C ALA A 309 8.66 -19.42 -25.46
N ASP A 310 8.52 -19.52 -26.79
CA ASP A 310 9.60 -19.97 -27.67
C ASP A 310 10.90 -19.16 -27.40
N PRO A 311 12.07 -19.81 -27.24
CA PRO A 311 13.32 -19.12 -26.98
C PRO A 311 13.65 -18.02 -28.00
N THR A 312 13.27 -18.20 -29.28
CA THR A 312 13.45 -17.20 -30.33
C THR A 312 12.55 -15.98 -30.11
N ALA A 313 11.31 -16.20 -29.66
CA ALA A 313 10.38 -15.12 -29.32
C ALA A 313 10.91 -14.31 -28.12
N ARG A 314 11.41 -15.00 -27.07
CA ARG A 314 12.03 -14.35 -25.91
C ARG A 314 13.23 -13.49 -26.31
N LEU A 315 14.13 -14.01 -27.13
CA LEU A 315 15.28 -13.26 -27.65
C LEU A 315 14.85 -12.06 -28.50
N ARG A 316 13.86 -12.24 -29.38
CA ARG A 316 13.31 -11.15 -30.21
C ARG A 316 12.77 -10.01 -29.35
N TYR A 317 12.03 -10.33 -28.29
CA TYR A 317 11.57 -9.32 -27.35
C TYR A 317 12.74 -8.60 -26.67
N GLN A 318 13.66 -9.36 -26.08
CA GLN A 318 14.80 -8.82 -25.33
C GLN A 318 15.69 -7.92 -26.20
N ASP A 319 15.96 -8.31 -27.44
CA ASP A 319 16.89 -7.62 -28.34
C ASP A 319 16.30 -6.39 -29.04
N PHE A 320 14.97 -6.31 -29.18
CA PHE A 320 14.32 -5.28 -30.00
C PHE A 320 13.23 -4.46 -29.28
N TYR A 321 12.43 -5.08 -28.41
CA TYR A 321 11.21 -4.49 -27.82
C TYR A 321 11.31 -4.16 -26.34
N SER A 322 12.29 -4.74 -25.62
CA SER A 322 12.45 -4.54 -24.18
C SER A 322 12.75 -3.10 -23.80
N VAL A 323 12.17 -2.65 -22.69
CA VAL A 323 12.54 -1.38 -22.05
C VAL A 323 13.97 -1.46 -21.50
N GLN A 324 14.46 -2.65 -21.14
CA GLN A 324 15.85 -2.87 -20.76
C GLN A 324 16.84 -2.52 -21.90
N ARG A 325 16.48 -2.77 -23.16
CA ARG A 325 17.22 -2.28 -24.32
C ARG A 325 17.16 -0.76 -24.41
N LEU A 326 15.99 -0.15 -24.19
CA LEU A 326 15.86 1.32 -24.16
C LEU A 326 16.77 1.95 -23.09
N ARG A 327 16.89 1.34 -21.91
CA ARG A 327 17.84 1.79 -20.87
C ARG A 327 19.28 1.79 -21.37
N THR A 328 19.68 0.69 -22.02
CA THR A 328 21.03 0.55 -22.58
C THR A 328 21.31 1.58 -23.68
N LEU A 329 20.30 1.90 -24.50
CA LEU A 329 20.41 2.94 -25.52
C LEU A 329 20.45 4.35 -24.91
N ALA A 330 19.65 4.62 -23.88
CA ALA A 330 19.57 5.91 -23.21
C ALA A 330 20.88 6.27 -22.49
N ASP A 331 21.58 5.28 -21.96
CA ASP A 331 22.91 5.43 -21.36
C ASP A 331 23.97 5.84 -22.40
N ARG A 332 23.92 5.25 -23.61
CA ARG A 332 24.96 5.42 -24.63
C ARG A 332 24.68 6.51 -25.66
N ARG A 333 23.43 6.95 -25.81
CA ARG A 333 22.99 7.82 -26.92
C ARG A 333 22.00 8.87 -26.43
N LEU A 334 22.06 10.06 -27.03
CA LEU A 334 21.09 11.14 -26.78
C LEU A 334 19.76 10.92 -27.52
N GLY A 335 19.76 10.24 -28.67
CA GLY A 335 18.59 9.96 -29.51
C GLY A 335 18.49 10.84 -30.76
N THR A 336 17.49 10.56 -31.61
CA THR A 336 17.28 11.16 -32.94
C THR A 336 15.87 11.76 -33.05
N ALA A 337 15.54 12.37 -34.20
CA ALA A 337 14.19 12.88 -34.53
C ALA A 337 13.29 11.84 -35.23
N HIS A 338 13.69 10.56 -35.19
CA HIS A 338 12.84 9.43 -35.58
C HIS A 338 12.02 8.98 -34.38
N ASP A 339 10.90 8.29 -34.60
CA ASP A 339 9.99 7.79 -33.56
C ASP A 339 9.90 6.24 -33.55
N ASP A 340 10.85 5.54 -34.19
CA ASP A 340 10.85 4.08 -34.32
C ASP A 340 10.91 3.35 -32.98
N LEU A 341 11.62 3.89 -31.99
CA LEU A 341 11.65 3.30 -30.64
C LEU A 341 10.29 3.46 -29.93
N TRP A 342 9.59 4.56 -30.17
CA TRP A 342 8.24 4.77 -29.65
C TRP A 342 7.23 3.81 -30.29
N GLN A 343 7.30 3.60 -31.61
CA GLN A 343 6.44 2.62 -32.28
C GLN A 343 6.68 1.20 -31.76
N GLY A 344 7.94 0.81 -31.52
CA GLY A 344 8.26 -0.48 -30.88
C GLY A 344 7.66 -0.60 -29.47
N LEU A 345 7.75 0.46 -28.67
CA LEU A 345 7.17 0.50 -27.34
C LEU A 345 5.63 0.42 -27.36
N ARG A 346 4.96 1.06 -28.32
CA ARG A 346 3.51 0.94 -28.52
C ARG A 346 3.08 -0.49 -28.80
N ILE A 347 3.84 -1.24 -29.60
CA ILE A 347 3.57 -2.67 -29.85
C ILE A 347 3.63 -3.44 -28.53
N THR A 348 4.65 -3.20 -27.70
CA THR A 348 4.76 -3.84 -26.38
C THR A 348 3.58 -3.48 -25.48
N MET A 349 3.18 -2.20 -25.40
CA MET A 349 2.06 -1.79 -24.54
C MET A 349 0.72 -2.35 -25.01
N ASN A 350 0.44 -2.33 -26.31
CA ASN A 350 -0.81 -2.86 -26.87
C ASN A 350 -0.89 -4.39 -26.73
N ALA A 351 0.25 -5.09 -26.73
CA ALA A 351 0.30 -6.53 -26.48
C ALA A 351 -0.12 -6.92 -25.06
N LEU A 352 -0.10 -5.98 -24.10
CA LEU A 352 -0.46 -6.21 -22.70
C LEU A 352 -1.92 -5.86 -22.41
N ASP A 353 -2.64 -5.31 -23.39
CA ASP A 353 -4.03 -4.89 -23.27
C ASP A 353 -4.98 -6.08 -23.05
N ALA A 354 -6.02 -5.86 -22.24
CA ALA A 354 -6.98 -6.87 -21.81
C ALA A 354 -7.83 -7.43 -22.97
N GLY A 355 -8.10 -6.61 -24.00
CA GLY A 355 -8.89 -7.00 -25.17
C GLY A 355 -8.11 -7.70 -26.29
N GLY A 356 -6.80 -7.93 -26.12
CA GLY A 356 -5.95 -8.55 -27.14
C GLY A 356 -5.59 -10.02 -26.84
N GLU A 357 -5.20 -10.78 -27.88
CA GLU A 357 -4.69 -12.16 -27.74
C GLU A 357 -3.23 -12.22 -27.24
N GLY A 358 -2.66 -11.09 -26.81
CA GLY A 358 -1.22 -10.92 -26.60
C GLY A 358 -0.44 -10.88 -27.92
N VAL A 359 0.87 -11.13 -27.84
CA VAL A 359 1.73 -11.30 -29.03
C VAL A 359 2.66 -12.49 -28.78
N PRO A 360 2.23 -13.72 -29.12
CA PRO A 360 3.01 -14.94 -28.93
C PRO A 360 4.39 -14.89 -29.61
N GLU A 361 4.50 -14.18 -30.75
CA GLU A 361 5.76 -13.95 -31.47
C GLU A 361 6.80 -13.16 -30.67
N LEU A 362 6.37 -12.47 -29.62
CA LEU A 362 7.23 -11.76 -28.67
C LEU A 362 7.23 -12.44 -27.28
N GLY A 363 6.51 -13.56 -27.13
CA GLY A 363 6.33 -14.22 -25.84
C GLY A 363 5.52 -13.39 -24.83
N LEU A 364 4.76 -12.39 -25.30
CA LEU A 364 3.95 -11.50 -24.48
C LEU A 364 2.53 -12.05 -24.34
N VAL A 365 2.06 -12.09 -23.10
CA VAL A 365 0.66 -12.42 -22.75
C VAL A 365 -0.07 -11.16 -22.29
N PRO A 366 -1.38 -11.04 -22.57
CA PRO A 366 -2.17 -9.91 -22.10
C PRO A 366 -2.22 -9.91 -20.56
N LEU A 367 -2.13 -8.73 -19.96
CA LEU A 367 -2.12 -8.57 -18.50
C LEU A 367 -3.51 -8.27 -17.91
N GLY A 368 -4.49 -7.91 -18.74
CA GLY A 368 -5.88 -7.78 -18.29
C GLY A 368 -6.20 -6.49 -17.52
N SER A 369 -5.46 -5.40 -17.74
CA SER A 369 -5.64 -4.12 -17.01
C SER A 369 -6.06 -2.98 -17.92
N PHE A 370 -7.00 -2.15 -17.45
CA PHE A 370 -7.34 -0.87 -18.07
C PHE A 370 -6.12 0.03 -18.26
N LEU A 371 -5.11 -0.07 -17.39
CA LEU A 371 -3.85 0.66 -17.54
C LEU A 371 -3.23 0.50 -18.94
N TRP A 372 -3.37 -0.65 -19.60
CA TRP A 372 -2.80 -0.92 -20.93
C TRP A 372 -3.72 -0.52 -22.10
N SER A 373 -5.02 -0.34 -21.83
CA SER A 373 -6.00 0.05 -22.84
C SER A 373 -5.64 1.37 -23.52
N PRO A 374 -5.86 1.51 -24.84
CA PRO A 374 -5.78 2.80 -25.52
C PRO A 374 -6.68 3.88 -24.89
N GLU A 375 -7.82 3.48 -24.32
CA GLU A 375 -8.78 4.37 -23.64
C GLU A 375 -8.24 4.97 -22.35
N ALA A 376 -7.18 4.41 -21.77
CA ALA A 376 -6.51 5.01 -20.62
C ALA A 376 -5.71 6.25 -21.01
N ILE A 377 -5.35 6.43 -22.28
CA ILE A 377 -4.59 7.60 -22.76
C ILE A 377 -5.13 8.10 -24.10
N PRO A 378 -6.42 8.46 -24.20
CA PRO A 378 -7.13 8.59 -25.48
C PRO A 378 -6.49 9.65 -26.40
N ASP A 379 -5.99 10.76 -25.84
CA ASP A 379 -5.33 11.82 -26.62
C ASP A 379 -3.87 11.52 -26.97
N LEU A 380 -3.23 10.62 -26.22
CA LEU A 380 -1.84 10.21 -26.45
C LEU A 380 -1.70 8.89 -27.22
N ALA A 381 -2.76 8.08 -27.30
CA ALA A 381 -2.72 6.72 -27.87
C ALA A 381 -2.18 6.69 -29.31
N ASP A 382 -2.56 7.69 -30.11
CA ASP A 382 -2.13 7.87 -31.50
C ASP A 382 -1.09 8.98 -31.70
N SER A 383 -0.57 9.55 -30.60
CA SER A 383 0.48 10.54 -30.65
C SER A 383 1.87 9.90 -30.78
N SER A 384 2.81 10.60 -31.43
CA SER A 384 4.21 10.16 -31.59
C SER A 384 5.18 11.00 -30.74
N ILE A 385 6.30 10.41 -30.34
CA ILE A 385 7.41 11.10 -29.67
C ILE A 385 8.75 10.74 -30.31
N ASP A 386 9.62 11.74 -30.48
CA ASP A 386 10.97 11.53 -31.01
C ASP A 386 11.83 10.69 -30.05
N ASN A 387 12.71 9.84 -30.59
CA ASN A 387 13.70 9.04 -29.85
C ASN A 387 14.55 9.90 -28.89
N ARG A 388 14.86 11.16 -29.25
CA ARG A 388 15.59 12.08 -28.37
C ARG A 388 14.84 12.34 -27.06
N HIS A 389 13.53 12.57 -27.12
CA HIS A 389 12.72 12.78 -25.92
C HIS A 389 12.48 11.46 -25.20
N LEU A 390 12.15 10.37 -25.92
CA LEU A 390 11.95 9.06 -25.31
C LEU A 390 13.19 8.56 -24.56
N LEU A 391 14.39 8.67 -25.14
CA LEU A 391 15.61 8.27 -24.44
C LEU A 391 15.97 9.22 -23.28
N LYS A 392 15.55 10.49 -23.33
CA LYS A 392 15.66 11.40 -22.17
C LYS A 392 14.76 10.96 -21.03
N VAL A 393 13.52 10.58 -21.32
CA VAL A 393 12.55 10.01 -20.37
C VAL A 393 13.13 8.76 -19.73
N VAL A 394 13.56 7.78 -20.54
CA VAL A 394 14.15 6.53 -20.03
C VAL A 394 15.41 6.80 -19.21
N ARG A 395 16.24 7.78 -19.58
CA ARG A 395 17.43 8.15 -18.79
C ARG A 395 17.06 8.68 -17.40
N ASN A 396 16.06 9.55 -17.32
CA ASN A 396 15.59 10.10 -16.04
C ASN A 396 14.97 9.02 -15.13
N LEU A 397 14.37 7.98 -15.73
CA LEU A 397 13.86 6.82 -14.98
C LEU A 397 14.98 5.82 -14.63
N ALA A 398 16.03 5.70 -15.46
CA ALA A 398 17.05 4.68 -15.28
C ALA A 398 18.21 5.12 -14.37
N LEU A 399 18.50 6.42 -14.29
CA LEU A 399 19.67 6.97 -13.61
C LEU A 399 19.28 7.94 -12.49
N VAL A 400 19.85 7.72 -11.32
CA VAL A 400 19.81 8.62 -10.18
C VAL A 400 21.18 9.28 -10.02
N LYS A 401 21.21 10.59 -9.81
CA LYS A 401 22.46 11.32 -9.58
C LYS A 401 22.88 11.15 -8.13
N ASP A 402 24.11 10.69 -7.91
CA ASP A 402 24.70 10.69 -6.58
C ASP A 402 25.64 11.87 -6.36
N ASP A 403 25.23 12.81 -5.52
CA ASP A 403 26.02 14.01 -5.23
C ASP A 403 27.29 13.72 -4.41
N GLU A 404 27.31 12.64 -3.61
CA GLU A 404 28.48 12.24 -2.82
C GLU A 404 29.56 11.60 -3.71
N ALA A 405 29.17 10.64 -4.56
CA ALA A 405 30.10 9.98 -5.47
C ALA A 405 30.37 10.74 -6.79
N LYS A 406 29.64 11.83 -7.07
CA LYS A 406 29.63 12.55 -8.37
C LYS A 406 29.40 11.64 -9.59
N MET A 407 28.72 10.52 -9.38
CA MET A 407 28.49 9.47 -10.38
C MET A 407 26.98 9.26 -10.56
N HIS A 408 26.58 8.80 -11.74
CA HIS A 408 25.20 8.34 -11.97
C HIS A 408 25.09 6.88 -11.54
N ARG A 409 24.10 6.57 -10.70
CA ARG A 409 23.78 5.19 -10.28
C ARG A 409 22.56 4.70 -11.05
N LEU A 410 22.59 3.43 -11.46
CA LEU A 410 21.43 2.78 -12.07
C LEU A 410 20.40 2.43 -11.00
N VAL A 411 19.13 2.65 -11.31
CA VAL A 411 18.02 2.25 -10.43
C VAL A 411 17.85 0.72 -10.47
N ASP A 412 17.84 0.09 -9.30
CA ASP A 412 17.59 -1.34 -9.13
C ASP A 412 16.09 -1.65 -9.01
N TYR A 413 15.42 -1.70 -10.16
CA TYR A 413 13.98 -2.01 -10.24
C TYR A 413 13.61 -3.42 -9.77
N ARG A 414 14.58 -4.35 -9.66
CA ARG A 414 14.30 -5.70 -9.18
C ARG A 414 13.92 -5.68 -7.70
N ASN A 415 14.66 -4.89 -6.92
CA ASN A 415 14.49 -4.78 -5.46
C ASN A 415 13.54 -3.66 -5.03
N LEU A 416 13.18 -2.76 -5.94
CA LEU A 416 12.16 -1.73 -5.71
C LEU A 416 10.80 -2.40 -5.46
N GLY A 417 10.23 -2.31 -4.26
CA GLY A 417 8.90 -2.85 -3.96
C GLY A 417 7.74 -2.00 -4.47
N SER A 418 6.54 -2.59 -4.36
CA SER A 418 5.28 -1.91 -4.65
C SER A 418 5.09 -0.68 -3.77
N ALA A 419 5.48 -0.81 -2.51
CA ALA A 419 5.40 0.25 -1.52
C ALA A 419 6.24 1.48 -1.91
N GLU A 420 7.45 1.27 -2.43
CA GLU A 420 8.32 2.33 -2.91
C GLU A 420 7.74 3.03 -4.15
N LEU A 421 7.22 2.26 -5.11
CA LEU A 421 6.60 2.80 -6.33
C LEU A 421 5.35 3.63 -6.02
N GLY A 422 4.52 3.14 -5.10
CA GLY A 422 3.36 3.88 -4.60
C GLY A 422 3.76 5.24 -4.03
N SER A 423 4.82 5.28 -3.21
CA SER A 423 5.32 6.52 -2.61
C SER A 423 5.87 7.53 -3.63
N VAL A 424 6.45 7.05 -4.73
CA VAL A 424 6.90 7.91 -5.84
C VAL A 424 5.68 8.52 -6.52
N TYR A 425 4.64 7.72 -6.76
CA TYR A 425 3.43 8.20 -7.42
C TYR A 425 2.64 9.22 -6.59
N GLU A 426 2.41 8.93 -5.30
CA GLU A 426 1.63 9.79 -4.41
C GLU A 426 2.17 11.23 -4.38
N SER A 427 3.49 11.36 -4.38
CA SER A 427 4.13 12.69 -4.42
C SER A 427 3.91 13.47 -5.71
N LEU A 428 3.58 12.79 -6.82
CA LEU A 428 3.36 13.42 -8.14
C LEU A 428 1.94 13.92 -8.30
N LEU A 429 0.98 13.43 -7.48
CA LEU A 429 -0.41 13.87 -7.51
C LEU A 429 -0.58 15.34 -7.11
N GLU A 430 0.36 15.88 -6.32
CA GLU A 430 0.35 17.28 -5.90
C GLU A 430 0.88 18.26 -6.97
N LEU A 431 1.37 17.74 -8.10
CA LEU A 431 1.96 18.55 -9.16
C LEU A 431 0.88 19.07 -10.11
N HIS A 432 0.98 20.35 -10.47
CA HIS A 432 0.11 20.97 -11.45
C HIS A 432 0.86 21.28 -12.75
N PRO A 433 0.21 21.12 -13.91
CA PRO A 433 0.82 21.37 -15.20
C PRO A 433 0.88 22.86 -15.53
N LYS A 434 2.05 23.35 -15.92
CA LYS A 434 2.26 24.65 -16.56
C LYS A 434 2.45 24.45 -18.06
N LEU A 435 1.37 24.62 -18.81
CA LEU A 435 1.32 24.37 -20.24
C LEU A 435 1.47 25.67 -21.06
N ASN A 436 2.39 25.67 -22.03
CA ASN A 436 2.46 26.67 -23.08
C ASN A 436 2.48 25.97 -24.45
N VAL A 437 1.28 25.76 -25.02
CA VAL A 437 1.09 25.04 -26.29
C VAL A 437 1.81 25.72 -27.45
N LYS A 438 1.83 27.07 -27.50
CA LYS A 438 2.50 27.83 -28.58
C LYS A 438 4.01 27.68 -28.52
N GLY A 439 4.57 27.76 -27.30
CA GLY A 439 5.98 27.53 -27.03
C GLY A 439 6.39 26.05 -27.07
N ARG A 440 5.41 25.13 -27.13
CA ARG A 440 5.59 23.67 -26.99
C ARG A 440 6.31 23.29 -25.70
N GLN A 441 5.99 24.00 -24.61
CA GLN A 441 6.59 23.79 -23.30
C GLN A 441 5.57 23.19 -22.34
N PHE A 442 6.03 22.28 -21.51
CA PHE A 442 5.28 21.67 -20.43
C PHE A 442 6.24 21.54 -19.24
N ASN A 443 5.85 22.10 -18.10
CA ASN A 443 6.60 21.97 -16.85
C ASN A 443 5.64 21.65 -15.71
N LEU A 444 6.16 21.05 -14.65
CA LEU A 444 5.40 20.81 -13.44
C LEU A 444 5.67 21.93 -12.42
N ALA A 445 4.68 22.21 -11.58
CA ALA A 445 4.83 23.15 -10.49
C ALA A 445 4.04 22.69 -9.27
N THR A 446 4.61 22.93 -8.10
CA THR A 446 3.92 22.81 -6.82
C THR A 446 3.14 24.10 -6.52
N ALA A 447 1.92 23.97 -6.00
CA ALA A 447 1.14 25.12 -5.55
C ALA A 447 1.81 25.77 -4.32
N GLY A 448 2.06 27.07 -4.36
CA GLY A 448 2.61 27.82 -3.22
C GLY A 448 1.68 27.71 -2.00
N GLY A 449 2.19 27.21 -0.87
CA GLY A 449 1.38 26.90 0.33
C GLY A 449 1.05 25.42 0.50
N SER A 450 1.24 24.60 -0.54
CA SER A 450 1.18 23.12 -0.50
C SER A 450 2.44 22.49 0.09
N GLU A 451 3.57 23.20 0.10
CA GLU A 451 4.83 22.71 0.71
C GLU A 451 4.70 22.37 2.21
N ARG A 452 3.70 22.96 2.91
CA ARG A 452 3.38 22.63 4.31
C ARG A 452 2.31 21.55 4.48
N LYS A 453 1.72 21.09 3.36
CA LYS A 453 0.60 20.13 3.27
C LYS A 453 0.93 18.99 2.31
N THR A 454 2.18 18.55 2.31
CA THR A 454 2.62 17.26 1.73
C THR A 454 1.93 16.05 2.39
N THR A 455 0.73 16.20 2.99
CA THR A 455 0.36 15.49 4.22
C THR A 455 -0.86 14.57 4.19
N GLY A 456 -1.59 14.50 3.09
CA GLY A 456 -2.76 13.62 3.01
C GLY A 456 -2.40 12.17 2.66
N SER A 457 -1.46 11.99 1.74
CA SER A 457 -1.01 10.71 1.19
C SER A 457 0.44 10.45 1.58
N TYR A 458 0.65 10.08 2.85
CA TYR A 458 1.98 9.67 3.29
C TYR A 458 2.19 8.18 3.10
N TYR A 459 3.33 7.86 2.49
CA TYR A 459 3.98 6.58 2.66
C TYR A 459 3.92 6.18 4.13
N THR A 460 3.27 5.06 4.40
CA THR A 460 3.15 4.52 5.74
C THR A 460 4.33 3.59 6.00
N PRO A 461 5.20 3.89 6.97
CA PRO A 461 6.33 3.05 7.30
C PRO A 461 5.91 1.61 7.63
N THR A 462 6.65 0.64 7.09
CA THR A 462 6.37 -0.80 7.27
C THR A 462 6.27 -1.19 8.74
N SER A 463 7.03 -0.56 9.65
CA SER A 463 6.95 -0.85 11.09
C SER A 463 5.58 -0.51 11.69
N LEU A 464 4.96 0.60 11.28
CA LEU A 464 3.60 0.96 11.73
C LEU A 464 2.55 0.04 11.13
N ILE A 465 2.67 -0.30 9.83
CA ILE A 465 1.78 -1.27 9.18
C ILE A 465 1.84 -2.62 9.91
N ASN A 466 3.04 -3.15 10.12
CA ASN A 466 3.24 -4.42 10.81
C ASN A 466 2.63 -4.39 12.22
N GLN A 467 2.79 -3.30 12.96
CA GLN A 467 2.17 -3.19 14.28
C GLN A 467 0.64 -3.23 14.21
N ILE A 468 0.02 -2.52 13.25
CA ILE A 468 -1.43 -2.59 13.04
C ILE A 468 -1.86 -4.02 12.69
N LEU A 469 -1.14 -4.69 11.79
CA LEU A 469 -1.45 -6.08 11.40
C LEU A 469 -1.33 -7.03 12.59
N ASN A 470 -0.35 -6.85 13.48
CA ASN A 470 -0.17 -7.66 14.68
C ASN A 470 -1.38 -7.57 15.62
N ASP A 471 -1.97 -6.39 15.78
CA ASP A 471 -3.08 -6.19 16.73
C ASP A 471 -4.46 -6.45 16.11
N SER A 472 -4.59 -6.26 14.79
CA SER A 472 -5.87 -6.31 14.08
C SER A 472 -6.04 -7.54 13.19
N LEU A 473 -5.03 -7.95 12.43
CA LEU A 473 -5.15 -9.05 11.48
C LEU A 473 -4.71 -10.39 12.07
N ASP A 474 -3.56 -10.45 12.75
CA ASP A 474 -3.03 -11.70 13.31
C ASP A 474 -4.02 -12.47 14.19
N PRO A 475 -4.79 -11.83 15.10
CA PRO A 475 -5.77 -12.55 15.91
C PRO A 475 -6.89 -13.20 15.09
N ILE A 476 -7.23 -12.63 13.93
CA ILE A 476 -8.21 -13.19 12.99
C ILE A 476 -7.60 -14.39 12.28
N LEU A 477 -6.34 -14.29 11.86
CA LEU A 477 -5.60 -15.38 11.24
C LEU A 477 -5.44 -16.57 12.19
N ASP A 478 -5.13 -16.31 13.46
CA ASP A 478 -5.00 -17.33 14.48
C ASP A 478 -6.33 -18.08 14.70
N ALA A 479 -7.46 -17.36 14.68
CA ALA A 479 -8.79 -17.95 14.76
C ALA A 479 -9.13 -18.80 13.52
N ALA A 480 -8.79 -18.31 12.32
CA ALA A 480 -8.99 -19.05 11.07
C ALA A 480 -8.14 -20.33 11.02
N GLU A 481 -6.87 -20.29 11.45
CA GLU A 481 -6.00 -21.46 11.54
C GLU A 481 -6.48 -22.50 12.56
N ALA A 482 -7.20 -22.08 13.61
CA ALA A 482 -7.76 -22.96 14.62
C ALA A 482 -9.10 -23.60 14.22
N SER A 483 -9.68 -23.23 13.07
CA SER A 483 -10.95 -23.79 12.57
C SER A 483 -10.82 -25.23 12.06
N ASP A 484 -11.96 -25.90 11.86
CA ASP A 484 -12.00 -27.26 11.29
C ASP A 484 -11.46 -27.33 9.85
N HIS A 485 -11.55 -26.22 9.11
CA HIS A 485 -11.15 -26.08 7.71
C HIS A 485 -10.26 -24.84 7.50
N PRO A 486 -9.02 -24.86 8.01
CA PRO A 486 -8.18 -23.66 8.11
C PRO A 486 -7.82 -23.04 6.76
N GLU A 487 -7.62 -23.87 5.72
CA GLU A 487 -7.35 -23.38 4.37
C GLU A 487 -8.53 -22.58 3.81
N GLN A 488 -9.75 -23.11 3.98
CA GLN A 488 -10.96 -22.45 3.50
C GLN A 488 -11.24 -21.19 4.32
N ALA A 489 -11.13 -21.26 5.65
CA ALA A 489 -11.30 -20.12 6.53
C ALA A 489 -10.35 -18.95 6.21
N LEU A 490 -9.07 -19.24 5.88
CA LEU A 490 -8.12 -18.21 5.48
C LEU A 490 -8.44 -17.58 4.10
N LEU A 491 -8.95 -18.38 3.16
CA LEU A 491 -9.35 -17.90 1.83
C LEU A 491 -10.70 -17.17 1.81
N ASP A 492 -11.48 -17.32 2.88
CA ASP A 492 -12.77 -16.65 3.04
C ASP A 492 -12.67 -15.33 3.81
N LEU A 493 -11.50 -15.00 4.37
CA LEU A 493 -11.27 -13.71 5.02
C LEU A 493 -11.52 -12.53 4.08
N ARG A 494 -12.19 -11.50 4.57
CA ARG A 494 -12.50 -10.25 3.86
C ARG A 494 -11.77 -9.08 4.53
N VAL A 495 -10.78 -8.52 3.84
CA VAL A 495 -9.94 -7.41 4.32
C VAL A 495 -10.17 -6.16 3.49
N LEU A 496 -10.69 -5.10 4.11
CA LEU A 496 -10.95 -3.81 3.45
C LEU A 496 -9.92 -2.74 3.82
N ASP A 497 -9.48 -1.98 2.82
CA ASP A 497 -8.94 -0.63 3.01
C ASP A 497 -9.84 0.41 2.30
N PRO A 498 -10.57 1.28 3.04
CA PRO A 498 -11.55 2.20 2.46
C PRO A 498 -10.94 3.47 1.85
N ALA A 499 -9.61 3.64 1.95
CA ALA A 499 -8.84 4.72 1.35
C ALA A 499 -7.47 4.18 0.94
N CYS A 500 -7.49 3.19 0.04
CA CYS A 500 -6.36 2.27 -0.15
C CYS A 500 -5.14 2.91 -0.80
N GLY A 501 -5.27 4.06 -1.46
CA GLY A 501 -4.16 4.71 -2.14
C GLY A 501 -3.49 3.74 -3.11
N SER A 502 -2.16 3.61 -2.98
CA SER A 502 -1.38 2.66 -3.78
C SER A 502 -1.39 1.21 -3.25
N GLY A 503 -2.13 0.92 -2.17
CA GLY A 503 -2.42 -0.43 -1.69
C GLY A 503 -1.45 -0.99 -0.64
N HIS A 504 -0.66 -0.18 0.07
CA HIS A 504 0.34 -0.68 1.04
C HIS A 504 -0.23 -1.62 2.11
N PHE A 505 -1.38 -1.26 2.71
CA PHE A 505 -2.01 -2.11 3.72
C PHE A 505 -2.52 -3.42 3.10
N LEU A 506 -3.13 -3.36 1.92
CA LEU A 506 -3.63 -4.55 1.22
C LEU A 506 -2.50 -5.48 0.79
N VAL A 507 -1.39 -4.95 0.27
CA VAL A 507 -0.19 -5.73 -0.05
C VAL A 507 0.35 -6.43 1.20
N ALA A 508 0.50 -5.69 2.32
CA ALA A 508 1.03 -6.25 3.55
C ALA A 508 0.09 -7.31 4.17
N ALA A 509 -1.23 -7.04 4.19
CA ALA A 509 -2.24 -7.99 4.63
C ALA A 509 -2.26 -9.25 3.75
N GLY A 510 -2.17 -9.07 2.42
CA GLY A 510 -2.10 -10.15 1.44
C GLY A 510 -0.94 -11.10 1.72
N HIS A 511 0.26 -10.56 1.94
CA HIS A 511 1.43 -11.36 2.32
C HIS A 511 1.25 -12.08 3.67
N ARG A 512 0.64 -11.42 4.66
CA ARG A 512 0.38 -12.01 5.98
C ARG A 512 -0.56 -13.21 5.89
N ILE A 513 -1.66 -13.07 5.16
CA ILE A 513 -2.65 -14.15 4.91
C ILE A 513 -1.99 -15.26 4.08
N ALA A 514 -1.29 -14.90 2.99
CA ALA A 514 -0.63 -15.85 2.10
C ALA A 514 0.43 -16.70 2.83
N GLY A 515 1.20 -16.08 3.73
CA GLY A 515 2.17 -16.77 4.57
C GLY A 515 1.51 -17.83 5.47
N ARG A 516 0.38 -17.49 6.10
CA ARG A 516 -0.42 -18.44 6.91
C ARG A 516 -1.02 -19.55 6.06
N LEU A 517 -1.64 -19.20 4.93
CA LEU A 517 -2.23 -20.16 3.99
C LEU A 517 -1.20 -21.16 3.47
N ALA A 518 -0.05 -20.66 3.01
CA ALA A 518 1.03 -21.50 2.52
C ALA A 518 1.59 -22.39 3.63
N ARG A 519 1.68 -21.90 4.88
CA ARG A 519 2.08 -22.69 6.05
C ARG A 519 1.09 -23.79 6.40
N VAL A 520 -0.21 -23.52 6.35
CA VAL A 520 -1.28 -24.52 6.56
C VAL A 520 -1.19 -25.62 5.51
N ARG A 521 -1.12 -25.27 4.22
CA ARG A 521 -0.93 -26.22 3.11
C ARG A 521 0.35 -27.04 3.25
N SER A 522 1.36 -26.44 3.86
CA SER A 522 2.67 -27.03 4.11
C SER A 522 2.71 -27.96 5.33
N GLY A 523 1.64 -28.05 6.12
CA GLY A 523 1.57 -28.83 7.35
C GLY A 523 2.29 -28.17 8.54
N GLY A 524 2.24 -26.84 8.65
CA GLY A 524 2.84 -26.08 9.76
C GLY A 524 4.32 -25.72 9.55
N ILE A 525 4.78 -25.79 8.31
CA ILE A 525 6.18 -25.68 7.90
C ILE A 525 6.37 -24.39 7.10
N GLU A 526 7.48 -23.68 7.30
CA GLU A 526 7.77 -22.45 6.51
C GLU A 526 7.76 -22.75 5.00
N PRO A 527 6.92 -22.04 4.22
CA PRO A 527 6.67 -22.36 2.83
C PRO A 527 7.86 -22.01 1.93
N ALA A 528 8.04 -22.76 0.85
CA ALA A 528 9.01 -22.38 -0.19
C ALA A 528 8.51 -21.14 -0.97
N PRO A 529 9.40 -20.32 -1.58
CA PRO A 529 8.98 -19.13 -2.32
C PRO A 529 7.89 -19.36 -3.40
N PRO A 530 7.88 -20.47 -4.17
CA PRO A 530 6.80 -20.75 -5.11
C PRO A 530 5.45 -21.06 -4.42
N GLU A 531 5.47 -21.74 -3.27
CA GLU A 531 4.25 -22.05 -2.49
C GLU A 531 3.63 -20.76 -1.93
N LEU A 532 4.48 -19.84 -1.48
CA LEU A 532 4.05 -18.52 -1.02
C LEU A 532 3.44 -17.67 -2.15
N ARG A 533 4.06 -17.66 -3.34
CA ARG A 533 3.53 -16.92 -4.50
C ARG A 533 2.16 -17.43 -4.93
N GLU A 534 1.99 -18.75 -4.98
CA GLU A 534 0.69 -19.37 -5.31
C GLU A 534 -0.38 -19.03 -4.27
N ALA A 535 -0.04 -19.08 -2.96
CA ALA A 535 -0.95 -18.66 -1.91
C ALA A 535 -1.31 -17.17 -2.03
N LEU A 536 -0.33 -16.30 -2.29
CA LEU A 536 -0.55 -14.86 -2.45
C LEU A 536 -1.47 -14.53 -3.62
N ARG A 537 -1.30 -15.23 -4.74
CA ARG A 537 -2.18 -15.07 -5.90
C ARG A 537 -3.64 -15.36 -5.56
N GLN A 538 -3.90 -16.44 -4.82
CA GLN A 538 -5.26 -16.79 -4.41
C GLN A 538 -5.84 -15.79 -3.40
N VAL A 539 -5.03 -15.33 -2.45
CA VAL A 539 -5.43 -14.32 -1.47
C VAL A 539 -5.77 -12.99 -2.16
N VAL A 540 -4.94 -12.52 -3.10
CA VAL A 540 -5.20 -11.28 -3.84
C VAL A 540 -6.51 -11.37 -4.63
N GLY A 541 -6.82 -12.53 -5.20
CA GLY A 541 -8.06 -12.73 -5.97
C GLY A 541 -9.32 -12.96 -5.14
N ARG A 542 -9.25 -13.16 -3.82
CA ARG A 542 -10.39 -13.55 -2.97
C ARG A 542 -10.60 -12.71 -1.72
N CYS A 543 -9.52 -12.25 -1.09
CA CYS A 543 -9.58 -11.74 0.29
C CYS A 543 -9.47 -10.22 0.41
N LEU A 544 -8.89 -9.54 -0.58
CA LEU A 544 -8.48 -8.14 -0.46
C LEU A 544 -9.45 -7.21 -1.18
N TYR A 545 -9.97 -6.22 -0.47
CA TYR A 545 -10.93 -5.22 -0.93
C TYR A 545 -10.37 -3.82 -0.70
N GLY A 546 -10.55 -2.93 -1.65
CA GLY A 546 -9.97 -1.59 -1.63
C GLY A 546 -10.90 -0.56 -2.24
N ILE A 547 -10.96 0.62 -1.65
CA ILE A 547 -11.66 1.77 -2.21
C ILE A 547 -10.71 2.96 -2.24
N ASP A 548 -10.69 3.69 -3.35
CA ASP A 548 -10.11 5.03 -3.40
C ASP A 548 -10.95 5.95 -4.29
N ILE A 549 -10.97 7.25 -3.95
CA ILE A 549 -11.69 8.26 -4.74
C ILE A 549 -10.94 8.58 -6.04
N ASN A 550 -9.62 8.42 -6.06
CA ASN A 550 -8.79 8.69 -7.23
C ASN A 550 -8.72 7.44 -8.12
N PRO A 551 -9.25 7.50 -9.36
CA PRO A 551 -9.17 6.37 -10.29
C PRO A 551 -7.75 5.86 -10.53
N MET A 552 -6.74 6.73 -10.40
CA MET A 552 -5.36 6.31 -10.56
C MET A 552 -4.82 5.57 -9.35
N ALA A 553 -5.20 5.94 -8.13
CA ALA A 553 -4.84 5.19 -6.93
C ALA A 553 -5.35 3.75 -7.00
N VAL A 554 -6.60 3.57 -7.44
CA VAL A 554 -7.21 2.27 -7.71
C VAL A 554 -6.37 1.43 -8.69
N GLU A 555 -5.98 1.99 -9.83
CA GLU A 555 -5.14 1.28 -10.81
C GLU A 555 -3.75 0.93 -10.24
N LEU A 556 -3.16 1.83 -9.43
CA LEU A 556 -1.88 1.58 -8.76
C LEU A 556 -1.96 0.48 -7.72
N CYS A 557 -3.06 0.44 -6.97
CA CYS A 557 -3.34 -0.61 -6.01
C CYS A 557 -3.42 -1.97 -6.71
N LYS A 558 -4.21 -2.07 -7.78
CA LYS A 558 -4.32 -3.29 -8.60
C LYS A 558 -2.95 -3.73 -9.11
N VAL A 559 -2.17 -2.82 -9.68
CA VAL A 559 -0.85 -3.12 -10.22
C VAL A 559 0.16 -3.50 -9.13
N SER A 560 0.11 -2.84 -7.97
CA SER A 560 0.95 -3.19 -6.82
C SER A 560 0.67 -4.61 -6.34
N LEU A 561 -0.60 -4.98 -6.19
CA LEU A 561 -1.02 -6.33 -5.86
C LEU A 561 -0.57 -7.34 -6.93
N TRP A 562 -0.71 -7.01 -8.21
CA TRP A 562 -0.23 -7.83 -9.32
C TRP A 562 1.27 -8.07 -9.30
N MET A 563 2.06 -7.02 -9.04
CA MET A 563 3.52 -7.11 -9.00
C MET A 563 4.04 -8.02 -7.89
N GLU A 564 3.29 -8.18 -6.80
CA GLU A 564 3.63 -9.11 -5.73
C GLU A 564 3.10 -10.52 -6.01
N ALA A 565 1.91 -10.65 -6.61
CA ALA A 565 1.21 -11.92 -6.82
C ALA A 565 1.61 -12.67 -8.12
N ASN A 566 2.34 -12.04 -9.05
CA ASN A 566 2.61 -12.63 -10.35
C ASN A 566 3.63 -13.79 -10.28
N ASP A 567 3.29 -14.91 -10.91
CA ASP A 567 4.18 -16.03 -11.20
C ASP A 567 4.15 -16.16 -12.73
N GLY A 568 5.24 -15.77 -13.41
CA GLY A 568 5.27 -15.40 -14.83
C GLY A 568 4.45 -16.30 -15.77
N GLY A 569 3.83 -15.68 -16.79
CA GLY A 569 3.01 -16.33 -17.84
C GLY A 569 1.63 -16.81 -17.46
N ARG A 570 1.17 -16.51 -16.24
CA ARG A 570 -0.26 -16.54 -15.91
C ARG A 570 -0.82 -15.12 -16.00
N PRO A 571 -2.01 -14.93 -16.60
CA PRO A 571 -2.69 -13.64 -16.60
C PRO A 571 -3.04 -13.26 -15.17
N LEU A 572 -3.23 -11.98 -14.91
CA LEU A 572 -3.49 -11.50 -13.56
C LEU A 572 -4.98 -11.67 -13.25
N GLY A 573 -5.33 -12.06 -12.02
CA GLY A 573 -6.73 -12.23 -11.63
C GLY A 573 -7.52 -10.93 -11.82
N PHE A 574 -8.80 -11.05 -12.17
CA PHE A 574 -9.73 -9.91 -12.28
C PHE A 574 -9.97 -9.30 -10.89
N LEU A 575 -9.66 -8.00 -10.71
CA LEU A 575 -9.75 -7.31 -9.40
C LEU A 575 -10.78 -6.18 -9.36
N ASP A 576 -11.49 -5.87 -10.46
CA ASP A 576 -12.34 -4.67 -10.54
C ASP A 576 -13.57 -4.70 -9.63
N HIS A 577 -14.01 -5.89 -9.21
CA HIS A 577 -15.09 -6.09 -8.25
C HIS A 577 -14.61 -6.01 -6.78
N HIS A 578 -13.30 -6.02 -6.53
CA HIS A 578 -12.71 -5.92 -5.20
C HIS A 578 -12.03 -4.57 -4.93
N ILE A 579 -11.41 -3.98 -5.97
CA ILE A 579 -10.71 -2.69 -5.89
C ILE A 579 -11.50 -1.67 -6.71
N VAL A 580 -12.30 -0.85 -6.02
CA VAL A 580 -13.35 -0.01 -6.61
C VAL A 580 -13.00 1.47 -6.49
N CYS A 581 -13.33 2.24 -7.54
CA CYS A 581 -13.21 3.70 -7.52
C CYS A 581 -14.49 4.32 -6.99
N GLY A 582 -14.38 5.17 -5.97
CA GLY A 582 -15.51 5.91 -5.42
C GLY A 582 -15.22 6.58 -4.09
N ASN A 583 -16.12 7.44 -3.65
CA ASN A 583 -16.00 8.13 -2.38
C ASN A 583 -16.62 7.26 -1.27
N SER A 584 -15.77 6.50 -0.58
CA SER A 584 -16.17 5.65 0.55
C SER A 584 -16.88 6.40 1.69
N LEU A 585 -16.72 7.72 1.78
CA LEU A 585 -17.41 8.52 2.78
C LEU A 585 -18.84 8.94 2.38
N LEU A 586 -19.16 8.94 1.09
CA LEU A 586 -20.43 9.43 0.55
C LEU A 586 -21.25 8.27 0.00
N GLY A 587 -22.13 7.76 0.85
CA GLY A 587 -23.03 6.67 0.51
C GLY A 587 -24.24 6.61 1.44
N THR A 588 -24.96 5.50 1.34
CA THR A 588 -26.12 5.16 2.16
C THR A 588 -26.07 3.67 2.49
N THR A 589 -26.96 3.24 3.38
CA THR A 589 -27.14 1.85 3.80
C THR A 589 -28.59 1.43 3.56
N PRO A 590 -28.87 0.12 3.51
CA PRO A 590 -30.25 -0.37 3.47
C PRO A 590 -31.11 0.23 4.58
N ASP A 591 -30.61 0.27 5.82
CA ASP A 591 -31.29 0.90 6.96
C ASP A 591 -31.66 2.37 6.72
N LEU A 592 -30.73 3.18 6.19
CA LEU A 592 -30.96 4.61 5.93
C LEU A 592 -31.93 4.85 4.76
N LEU A 593 -31.97 3.94 3.78
CA LEU A 593 -32.96 3.97 2.71
C LEU A 593 -34.34 3.62 3.25
N ASP A 594 -34.43 2.64 4.15
CA ASP A 594 -35.69 2.22 4.78
C ASP A 594 -36.25 3.27 5.76
N GLU A 595 -35.39 4.01 6.46
CA GLU A 595 -35.77 5.17 7.29
C GLU A 595 -36.33 6.35 6.45
N GLY A 596 -36.00 6.39 5.16
CA GLY A 596 -36.40 7.45 4.24
C GLY A 596 -35.49 8.68 4.25
N LEU A 597 -35.72 9.62 3.34
CA LEU A 597 -34.85 10.77 3.14
C LEU A 597 -34.99 11.81 4.27
N PRO A 598 -33.94 12.11 5.07
CA PRO A 598 -34.06 13.04 6.19
C PRO A 598 -34.31 14.49 5.75
N ASN A 599 -35.09 15.22 6.55
CA ASN A 599 -35.45 16.61 6.24
C ASN A 599 -34.24 17.56 6.21
N GLU A 600 -33.14 17.17 6.82
CA GLU A 600 -31.87 17.87 6.86
C GLU A 600 -31.16 17.88 5.49
N ALA A 601 -31.53 16.97 4.57
CA ALA A 601 -31.10 17.02 3.16
C ALA A 601 -31.54 18.34 2.48
N PHE A 602 -32.61 18.97 2.97
CA PHE A 602 -33.12 20.27 2.54
C PHE A 602 -32.59 21.42 3.40
N LYS A 603 -31.31 21.39 3.75
CA LYS A 603 -30.60 22.54 4.30
C LYS A 603 -30.11 23.42 3.14
N ALA A 604 -30.26 24.74 3.28
CA ALA A 604 -29.83 25.66 2.23
C ALA A 604 -28.31 25.69 2.12
N LEU A 605 -27.80 25.44 0.92
CA LEU A 605 -26.39 25.56 0.56
C LEU A 605 -26.13 26.86 -0.21
N THR A 606 -24.86 27.15 -0.46
CA THR A 606 -24.42 28.25 -1.30
C THR A 606 -25.11 28.20 -2.67
N GLY A 607 -25.79 29.29 -3.02
CA GLY A 607 -26.53 29.43 -4.27
C GLY A 607 -27.98 28.93 -4.24
N ASP A 608 -28.50 28.37 -3.15
CA ASP A 608 -29.91 27.90 -3.09
C ASP A 608 -30.93 29.03 -2.84
N ASP A 609 -32.17 28.82 -3.30
CA ASP A 609 -33.31 29.68 -2.93
C ASP A 609 -33.92 29.22 -1.60
N LYS A 610 -33.81 30.05 -0.55
CA LYS A 610 -34.28 29.72 0.80
C LYS A 610 -35.79 29.44 0.90
N LYS A 611 -36.62 30.08 0.06
CA LYS A 611 -38.07 29.83 0.04
C LYS A 611 -38.34 28.47 -0.60
N TRP A 612 -37.64 28.15 -1.68
CA TRP A 612 -37.75 26.86 -2.35
C TRP A 612 -37.32 25.70 -1.44
N VAL A 613 -36.17 25.85 -0.77
CA VAL A 613 -35.67 24.89 0.23
C VAL A 613 -36.73 24.61 1.32
N THR A 614 -37.37 25.67 1.84
CA THR A 614 -38.42 25.54 2.87
C THR A 614 -39.64 24.78 2.33
N LYS A 615 -40.02 25.02 1.07
CA LYS A 615 -41.12 24.29 0.41
C LYS A 615 -40.78 22.81 0.28
N LEU A 616 -39.62 22.47 -0.27
CA LEU A 616 -39.18 21.08 -0.44
C LEU A 616 -39.11 20.33 0.90
N ARG A 617 -38.54 20.95 1.94
CA ARG A 617 -38.51 20.38 3.28
C ARG A 617 -39.91 20.08 3.84
N LYS A 618 -40.89 20.94 3.54
CA LYS A 618 -42.29 20.70 3.96
C LYS A 618 -42.90 19.54 3.18
N THR A 619 -42.65 19.44 1.88
CA THR A 619 -43.11 18.33 1.03
C THR A 619 -42.55 17.00 1.54
N ASN A 620 -41.22 16.90 1.68
CA ASN A 620 -40.55 15.70 2.19
C ASN A 620 -41.09 15.25 3.56
N ARG A 621 -41.32 16.20 4.48
CA ARG A 621 -41.91 15.92 5.79
C ARG A 621 -43.33 15.33 5.70
N MET A 622 -44.11 15.71 4.69
CA MET A 622 -45.44 15.13 4.48
C MET A 622 -45.34 13.72 3.90
N GLU A 623 -44.40 13.49 2.97
CA GLU A 623 -44.12 12.17 2.36
C GLU A 623 -43.67 11.15 3.42
N LEU A 624 -42.70 11.50 4.27
CA LEU A 624 -42.25 10.63 5.39
C LEU A 624 -43.41 10.27 6.35
N ARG A 625 -44.30 11.22 6.65
CA ARG A 625 -45.47 10.94 7.50
C ARG A 625 -46.48 10.01 6.84
N GLN A 626 -46.57 10.02 5.51
CA GLN A 626 -47.42 9.09 4.77
C GLN A 626 -46.81 7.69 4.75
N ARG A 627 -45.48 7.59 4.64
CA ARG A 627 -44.71 6.34 4.80
C ARG A 627 -45.01 5.69 6.15
N ASP A 628 -44.87 6.43 7.25
CA ASP A 628 -45.11 5.94 8.62
C ASP A 628 -46.57 5.49 8.90
N GLN A 629 -47.55 5.98 8.12
CA GLN A 629 -48.98 5.69 8.31
C GLN A 629 -49.49 4.50 7.47
N GLY A 630 -48.71 4.02 6.50
CA GLY A 630 -49.02 2.81 5.73
C GLY A 630 -48.66 1.55 6.52
N ILE A 631 -49.65 0.81 7.02
CA ILE A 631 -49.47 -0.36 7.91
C ILE A 631 -49.15 -1.69 7.18
N LEU A 632 -48.96 -1.71 5.87
CA LEU A 632 -48.64 -2.93 5.11
C LEU A 632 -47.67 -2.58 3.96
N ASP A 633 -46.38 -2.47 4.27
CA ASP A 633 -45.34 -2.32 3.26
C ASP A 633 -45.00 -3.70 2.69
N LEU A 634 -45.60 -4.02 1.54
CA LEU A 634 -45.40 -5.23 0.75
C LEU A 634 -44.57 -4.92 -0.52
N GLY A 635 -43.87 -3.78 -0.55
CA GLY A 635 -43.14 -3.28 -1.72
C GLY A 635 -41.70 -2.93 -1.39
N TYR A 636 -40.76 -3.52 -2.15
CA TYR A 636 -39.33 -3.21 -2.19
C TYR A 636 -38.57 -3.27 -0.85
N SER A 637 -37.98 -4.44 -0.55
CA SER A 637 -36.92 -4.53 0.46
C SER A 637 -35.57 -4.29 -0.22
N VAL A 638 -34.81 -3.31 0.29
CA VAL A 638 -33.42 -3.08 -0.16
C VAL A 638 -32.56 -4.32 0.12
N TYR A 639 -32.83 -5.04 1.22
CA TYR A 639 -32.14 -6.27 1.56
C TYR A 639 -32.35 -7.39 0.55
N ASP A 640 -33.59 -7.58 0.06
CA ASP A 640 -33.87 -8.57 -0.99
C ASP A 640 -33.09 -8.26 -2.28
N SER A 641 -32.92 -6.98 -2.60
CA SER A 641 -32.16 -6.55 -3.79
C SER A 641 -30.65 -6.80 -3.61
N VAL A 642 -30.11 -6.55 -2.42
CA VAL A 642 -28.70 -6.84 -2.09
C VAL A 642 -28.43 -8.33 -2.14
N GLN A 643 -29.35 -9.16 -1.61
CA GLN A 643 -29.26 -10.61 -1.69
C GLN A 643 -29.28 -11.12 -3.13
N ALA A 644 -30.22 -10.65 -3.96
CA ALA A 644 -30.26 -11.02 -5.38
C ALA A 644 -28.94 -10.65 -6.11
N LEU A 645 -28.39 -9.47 -5.83
CA LEU A 645 -27.12 -9.05 -6.40
C LEU A 645 -25.93 -9.89 -5.92
N ALA A 646 -25.91 -10.29 -4.64
CA ALA A 646 -24.87 -11.17 -4.10
C ALA A 646 -24.91 -12.56 -4.76
N GLU A 647 -26.10 -13.14 -4.96
CA GLU A 647 -26.28 -14.40 -5.68
C GLU A 647 -25.80 -14.32 -7.14
N GLU A 648 -26.07 -13.19 -7.81
CA GLU A 648 -25.57 -12.94 -9.16
C GLU A 648 -24.05 -12.72 -9.21
N MET A 649 -23.46 -12.00 -8.24
CA MET A 649 -22.01 -11.80 -8.15
C MET A 649 -21.24 -13.08 -7.80
N ALA A 650 -21.85 -14.01 -7.07
CA ALA A 650 -21.26 -15.32 -6.75
C ALA A 650 -20.94 -16.16 -8.01
N ILE A 651 -21.50 -15.82 -9.17
CA ILE A 651 -21.16 -16.44 -10.47
C ILE A 651 -19.71 -16.15 -10.88
N LEU A 652 -19.11 -15.06 -10.38
CA LEU A 652 -17.71 -14.70 -10.66
C LEU A 652 -16.70 -15.61 -9.93
N ASP A 653 -17.07 -16.23 -8.81
CA ASP A 653 -16.19 -17.05 -7.99
C ASP A 653 -15.70 -18.35 -8.67
N PRO A 654 -16.58 -19.19 -9.30
CA PRO A 654 -16.16 -20.46 -9.88
C PRO A 654 -15.35 -20.35 -11.18
N VAL A 655 -15.31 -19.19 -11.84
CA VAL A 655 -14.51 -19.01 -13.06
C VAL A 655 -13.02 -18.96 -12.67
N SER A 656 -12.24 -19.93 -13.16
CA SER A 656 -10.81 -20.07 -12.82
C SER A 656 -10.06 -18.85 -13.35
N GLY A 657 -9.64 -17.90 -12.53
CA GLY A 657 -8.87 -16.72 -12.97
C GLY A 657 -7.43 -17.05 -13.42
N GLU A 658 -7.24 -18.13 -14.17
CA GLU A 658 -5.95 -18.74 -14.53
C GLU A 658 -5.56 -18.54 -15.99
N SER A 659 -6.51 -18.20 -16.88
CA SER A 659 -6.24 -17.85 -18.28
C SER A 659 -6.77 -16.47 -18.66
N ALA A 660 -6.27 -15.92 -19.78
CA ALA A 660 -6.65 -14.57 -20.21
C ALA A 660 -8.11 -14.53 -20.64
N GLY A 661 -8.59 -15.64 -21.22
CA GLY A 661 -10.00 -15.85 -21.52
C GLY A 661 -10.87 -15.86 -20.27
N ASP A 662 -10.39 -16.42 -19.15
CA ASP A 662 -11.15 -16.41 -17.90
C ASP A 662 -11.26 -15.00 -17.29
N VAL A 663 -10.18 -14.21 -17.38
CA VAL A 663 -10.19 -12.80 -16.93
C VAL A 663 -11.13 -11.97 -17.80
N ALA A 664 -11.11 -12.16 -19.12
CA ALA A 664 -12.03 -11.50 -20.04
C ALA A 664 -13.49 -11.90 -19.76
N ALA A 665 -13.76 -13.19 -19.51
CA ALA A 665 -15.09 -13.67 -19.16
C ALA A 665 -15.59 -13.08 -17.83
N LYS A 666 -14.74 -13.00 -16.79
CA LYS A 666 -15.11 -12.32 -15.54
C LYS A 666 -15.40 -10.84 -15.75
N SER A 667 -14.62 -10.17 -16.60
CA SER A 667 -14.85 -8.76 -16.95
C SER A 667 -16.17 -8.56 -17.68
N GLU A 668 -16.52 -9.44 -18.63
CA GLU A 668 -17.78 -9.39 -19.37
C GLU A 668 -18.98 -9.65 -18.45
N ILE A 669 -18.91 -10.71 -17.62
CA ILE A 669 -19.96 -11.02 -16.64
C ILE A 669 -20.16 -9.83 -15.69
N TYR A 670 -19.09 -9.26 -15.15
CA TYR A 670 -19.19 -8.12 -14.24
C TYR A 670 -19.75 -6.87 -14.94
N ALA A 671 -19.37 -6.62 -16.20
CA ALA A 671 -19.95 -5.54 -16.98
C ALA A 671 -21.45 -5.75 -17.20
N ASP A 672 -21.88 -6.96 -17.56
CA ASP A 672 -23.30 -7.29 -17.72
C ASP A 672 -24.08 -7.11 -16.41
N LEU A 673 -23.51 -7.54 -15.28
CA LEU A 673 -24.08 -7.33 -13.95
C LEU A 673 -24.25 -5.86 -13.62
N GLN A 674 -23.24 -5.03 -13.92
CA GLN A 674 -23.34 -3.59 -13.73
C GLN A 674 -24.42 -2.94 -14.60
N HIS A 675 -24.78 -3.52 -15.75
CA HIS A 675 -25.86 -3.02 -16.61
C HIS A 675 -27.23 -3.66 -16.32
N SER A 676 -27.31 -4.61 -15.40
CA SER A 676 -28.55 -5.28 -15.02
C SER A 676 -29.51 -4.34 -14.27
N ASP A 677 -30.82 -4.60 -14.38
CA ASP A 677 -31.83 -3.89 -13.60
C ASP A 677 -31.68 -4.16 -12.10
N THR A 678 -31.19 -5.35 -11.73
CA THR A 678 -30.86 -5.77 -10.35
C THR A 678 -29.82 -4.85 -9.71
N TYR A 679 -28.87 -4.33 -10.48
CA TYR A 679 -27.87 -3.38 -10.00
C TYR A 679 -28.27 -1.91 -10.20
N GLN A 680 -28.76 -1.56 -11.40
CA GLN A 680 -29.03 -0.18 -11.79
C GLN A 680 -30.16 0.46 -10.97
N THR A 681 -31.21 -0.29 -10.64
CA THR A 681 -32.38 0.25 -9.92
C THR A 681 -32.03 0.59 -8.46
N PRO A 682 -31.45 -0.33 -7.66
CA PRO A 682 -31.03 0.00 -6.30
C PRO A 682 -29.92 1.05 -6.27
N LYS A 683 -28.98 1.01 -7.23
CA LYS A 683 -27.94 2.04 -7.35
C LYS A 683 -28.54 3.42 -7.59
N LEU A 684 -29.48 3.54 -8.53
CA LEU A 684 -30.11 4.83 -8.83
C LEU A 684 -30.92 5.36 -7.63
N ALA A 685 -31.58 4.49 -6.87
CA ALA A 685 -32.29 4.88 -5.66
C ALA A 685 -31.32 5.39 -4.57
N ALA A 686 -30.22 4.67 -4.35
CA ALA A 686 -29.17 5.04 -3.41
C ALA A 686 -28.44 6.33 -3.81
N ASP A 687 -28.15 6.50 -5.09
CA ASP A 687 -27.59 7.71 -5.68
C ASP A 687 -28.58 8.88 -5.50
N ALA A 688 -29.87 8.67 -5.75
CA ALA A 688 -30.90 9.70 -5.57
C ALA A 688 -31.00 10.16 -4.11
N TRP A 689 -30.90 9.23 -3.16
CA TRP A 689 -30.89 9.55 -1.73
C TRP A 689 -29.72 10.47 -1.38
N CYS A 690 -28.51 10.18 -1.85
CA CYS A 690 -27.33 11.04 -1.64
C CYS A 690 -27.43 12.37 -2.42
N ALA A 691 -27.90 12.32 -3.66
CA ALA A 691 -28.05 13.47 -4.55
C ALA A 691 -28.96 14.54 -3.94
N ALA A 692 -30.00 14.16 -3.19
CA ALA A 692 -30.90 15.11 -2.53
C ALA A 692 -30.17 16.11 -1.60
N PHE A 693 -29.09 15.69 -0.94
CA PHE A 693 -28.28 16.56 -0.06
C PHE A 693 -27.56 17.65 -0.85
N VAL A 694 -27.06 17.34 -2.05
CA VAL A 694 -26.14 18.19 -2.82
C VAL A 694 -26.82 18.94 -3.97
N ALA A 695 -27.93 18.40 -4.50
CA ALA A 695 -28.65 18.95 -5.64
C ALA A 695 -29.02 20.44 -5.46
N PRO A 696 -28.84 21.29 -6.50
CA PRO A 696 -29.31 22.68 -6.53
C PRO A 696 -30.80 22.81 -6.19
N LYS A 697 -31.13 23.64 -5.20
CA LYS A 697 -32.51 23.83 -4.72
C LYS A 697 -33.05 25.17 -5.18
N ARG A 698 -33.41 25.25 -6.47
CA ARG A 698 -33.97 26.45 -7.11
C ARG A 698 -35.25 26.12 -7.90
N PRO A 699 -36.13 27.11 -8.16
CA PRO A 699 -37.25 26.91 -9.06
C PRO A 699 -36.77 26.49 -10.46
N GLY A 700 -37.37 25.43 -11.03
CA GLY A 700 -37.02 24.92 -12.37
C GLY A 700 -35.94 23.82 -12.38
N GLU A 701 -35.30 23.55 -11.24
CA GLU A 701 -34.39 22.41 -11.10
C GLU A 701 -35.17 21.10 -10.81
N PRO A 702 -34.66 19.93 -11.22
CA PRO A 702 -35.23 18.63 -10.87
C PRO A 702 -35.35 18.46 -9.34
N VAL A 703 -36.49 17.92 -8.90
CA VAL A 703 -36.81 17.77 -7.48
C VAL A 703 -36.62 16.32 -7.03
N ILE A 704 -35.75 16.14 -6.04
CA ILE A 704 -35.48 14.83 -5.43
C ILE A 704 -35.99 14.86 -3.98
N THR A 705 -37.08 14.14 -3.71
CA THR A 705 -37.67 13.96 -2.37
C THR A 705 -37.78 12.47 -2.02
N ASP A 706 -38.20 12.16 -0.81
CA ASP A 706 -38.45 10.78 -0.36
C ASP A 706 -39.33 9.98 -1.34
N SER A 707 -40.40 10.58 -1.86
CA SER A 707 -41.25 9.92 -2.85
C SER A 707 -40.52 9.61 -4.15
N THR A 708 -39.58 10.46 -4.56
CA THR A 708 -38.75 10.24 -5.76
C THR A 708 -37.84 9.03 -5.54
N VAL A 709 -37.14 8.99 -4.39
CA VAL A 709 -36.23 7.88 -4.04
C VAL A 709 -37.00 6.55 -3.99
N ARG A 710 -38.17 6.54 -3.33
CA ARG A 710 -39.02 5.35 -3.24
C ARG A 710 -39.56 4.91 -4.62
N ALA A 711 -40.03 5.85 -5.44
CA ALA A 711 -40.51 5.53 -6.79
C ALA A 711 -39.41 4.86 -7.63
N ILE A 712 -38.16 5.36 -7.55
CA ILE A 712 -37.01 4.74 -8.22
C ILE A 712 -36.78 3.32 -7.68
N GLY A 713 -36.73 3.14 -6.36
CA GLY A 713 -36.53 1.82 -5.74
C GLY A 713 -37.60 0.79 -6.14
N GLU A 714 -38.86 1.21 -6.21
CA GLU A 714 -39.99 0.39 -6.65
C GLU A 714 -40.02 0.13 -8.17
N GLY A 715 -39.05 0.64 -8.94
CA GLY A 715 -38.99 0.52 -10.40
C GLY A 715 -40.09 1.32 -11.13
N GLN A 716 -40.66 2.34 -10.50
CA GLN A 716 -41.66 3.22 -11.10
C GLN A 716 -41.01 4.27 -12.01
N GLU A 717 -41.74 4.70 -13.03
CA GLU A 717 -41.27 5.75 -13.93
C GLU A 717 -41.14 7.10 -13.19
N VAL A 718 -39.95 7.69 -13.26
CA VAL A 718 -39.63 9.03 -12.76
C VAL A 718 -39.23 9.92 -13.95
N GLU A 719 -39.46 11.22 -13.82
CA GLU A 719 -39.11 12.20 -14.86
C GLU A 719 -37.63 12.07 -15.28
N GLY A 720 -37.37 11.96 -16.60
CA GLY A 720 -36.02 11.74 -17.13
C GLY A 720 -34.99 12.78 -16.68
N ALA A 721 -35.41 14.04 -16.55
CA ALA A 721 -34.55 15.12 -16.06
C ALA A 721 -34.08 14.92 -14.60
N VAL A 722 -34.86 14.21 -13.78
CA VAL A 722 -34.46 13.82 -12.41
C VAL A 722 -33.41 12.73 -12.47
N VAL A 723 -33.61 11.70 -13.29
CA VAL A 723 -32.66 10.59 -13.45
C VAL A 723 -31.32 11.09 -13.98
N GLU A 724 -31.33 11.91 -15.03
CA GLU A 724 -30.11 12.55 -15.57
C GLU A 724 -29.38 13.35 -14.50
N ARG A 725 -30.10 14.17 -13.73
CA ARG A 725 -29.49 14.95 -12.64
C ARG A 725 -28.91 14.09 -11.52
N VAL A 726 -29.56 12.97 -11.18
CA VAL A 726 -29.02 12.03 -10.18
C VAL A 726 -27.71 11.43 -10.69
N LYS A 727 -27.66 11.00 -11.96
CA LYS A 727 -26.44 10.45 -12.57
C LYS A 727 -25.31 11.48 -12.62
N GLU A 728 -25.59 12.72 -13.05
CA GLU A 728 -24.63 13.83 -13.06
C GLU A 728 -24.01 14.04 -11.66
N LEU A 729 -24.84 14.09 -10.62
CA LEU A 729 -24.37 14.30 -9.24
C LEU A 729 -23.65 13.06 -8.69
N ALA A 730 -24.08 11.85 -9.05
CA ALA A 730 -23.41 10.63 -8.66
C ALA A 730 -22.00 10.55 -9.24
N GLU A 731 -21.80 11.00 -10.48
CA GLU A 731 -20.48 11.13 -11.11
C GLU A 731 -19.64 12.26 -10.47
N GLU A 732 -20.22 13.44 -10.24
CA GLU A 732 -19.52 14.60 -9.65
C GLU A 732 -19.01 14.32 -8.22
N TYR A 733 -19.83 13.67 -7.39
CA TYR A 733 -19.51 13.38 -5.99
C TYR A 733 -18.95 11.96 -5.79
N GLN A 734 -18.95 11.14 -6.84
CA GLN A 734 -18.51 9.74 -6.85
C GLN A 734 -19.16 8.92 -5.73
N PHE A 735 -20.50 8.96 -5.62
CA PHE A 735 -21.19 8.21 -4.56
C PHE A 735 -20.86 6.72 -4.62
N LEU A 736 -20.61 6.14 -3.44
CA LEU A 736 -20.30 4.72 -3.30
C LEU A 736 -21.12 4.11 -2.17
N HIS A 737 -21.82 3.02 -2.49
CA HIS A 737 -22.68 2.30 -1.56
C HIS A 737 -22.07 0.94 -1.27
N LEU A 738 -21.51 0.72 -0.07
CA LEU A 738 -20.79 -0.52 0.26
C LEU A 738 -21.63 -1.78 0.04
N HIS A 739 -22.94 -1.70 0.30
CA HIS A 739 -23.88 -2.82 0.13
C HIS A 739 -24.16 -3.19 -1.33
N LEU A 740 -23.87 -2.29 -2.28
CA LEU A 740 -23.96 -2.58 -3.71
C LEU A 740 -22.59 -2.86 -4.33
N ALA A 741 -21.53 -2.23 -3.80
CA ALA A 741 -20.16 -2.45 -4.25
C ALA A 741 -19.64 -3.84 -3.83
N PHE A 742 -19.99 -4.29 -2.62
CA PHE A 742 -19.56 -5.56 -2.03
C PHE A 742 -20.75 -6.30 -1.40
N PRO A 743 -21.72 -6.75 -2.22
CA PRO A 743 -22.96 -7.36 -1.74
C PRO A 743 -22.71 -8.71 -1.06
N ASP A 744 -21.73 -9.49 -1.52
CA ASP A 744 -21.28 -10.76 -0.93
C ASP A 744 -20.85 -10.59 0.53
N VAL A 745 -20.15 -9.49 0.84
CA VAL A 745 -19.67 -9.18 2.19
C VAL A 745 -20.83 -8.82 3.13
N GLN A 746 -21.83 -8.08 2.63
CA GLN A 746 -22.97 -7.67 3.45
C GLN A 746 -23.92 -8.82 3.77
N GLU A 747 -24.21 -9.69 2.80
CA GLU A 747 -25.13 -10.81 3.01
C GLU A 747 -24.53 -11.89 3.92
N GLN A 748 -23.30 -12.32 3.61
CA GLN A 748 -22.72 -13.51 4.24
C GLN A 748 -22.05 -13.21 5.59
N TYR A 749 -21.47 -12.02 5.77
CA TYR A 749 -20.62 -11.70 6.92
C TYR A 749 -21.07 -10.48 7.73
N GLN A 750 -22.02 -9.69 7.22
CA GLN A 750 -22.47 -8.44 7.84
C GLN A 750 -21.32 -7.44 8.10
N GLY A 751 -20.30 -7.44 7.23
CA GLY A 751 -19.10 -6.61 7.36
C GLY A 751 -17.81 -7.35 7.01
N PHE A 752 -16.69 -6.68 7.17
CA PHE A 752 -15.35 -7.20 6.86
C PHE A 752 -14.69 -7.77 8.10
N ASP A 753 -13.96 -8.88 7.94
CA ASP A 753 -13.18 -9.49 9.03
C ASP A 753 -12.10 -8.52 9.52
N ALA A 754 -11.41 -7.84 8.60
CA ALA A 754 -10.43 -6.82 8.94
C ALA A 754 -10.66 -5.53 8.14
N VAL A 755 -10.62 -4.37 8.80
CA VAL A 755 -10.62 -3.06 8.14
C VAL A 755 -9.34 -2.31 8.51
N LEU A 756 -8.47 -2.05 7.53
CA LEU A 756 -7.12 -1.56 7.74
C LEU A 756 -6.87 -0.29 6.93
N GLY A 757 -6.06 0.65 7.40
CA GLY A 757 -5.68 1.79 6.56
C GLY A 757 -5.03 2.97 7.27
N ASN A 758 -4.56 3.93 6.46
CA ASN A 758 -4.13 5.26 6.89
C ASN A 758 -5.03 6.31 6.21
N PRO A 759 -6.24 6.57 6.74
CA PRO A 759 -7.18 7.48 6.11
C PRO A 759 -6.67 8.93 6.08
N PRO A 760 -7.14 9.77 5.14
CA PRO A 760 -6.66 11.14 4.98
C PRO A 760 -6.99 12.04 6.17
N TRP A 761 -6.12 13.01 6.50
CA TRP A 761 -6.23 13.86 7.71
C TRP A 761 -6.82 15.26 7.46
N GLU A 762 -7.50 15.45 6.35
CA GLU A 762 -7.94 16.77 5.88
C GLU A 762 -9.24 17.27 6.52
N ARG A 763 -9.51 18.57 6.31
CA ARG A 763 -10.78 19.19 6.67
C ARG A 763 -11.69 19.23 5.45
N VAL A 764 -12.93 18.78 5.62
CA VAL A 764 -13.95 18.83 4.55
C VAL A 764 -14.26 20.26 4.13
N LYS A 765 -14.16 21.20 5.07
CA LYS A 765 -14.47 22.61 4.84
C LYS A 765 -13.41 23.28 3.97
N LEU A 766 -13.87 23.84 2.85
CA LEU A 766 -13.05 24.60 1.92
C LEU A 766 -12.28 25.73 2.63
N GLN A 767 -10.94 25.68 2.54
CA GLN A 767 -10.08 26.72 3.07
C GLN A 767 -9.78 27.74 1.96
N ALA A 768 -10.49 28.88 1.97
CA ALA A 768 -10.33 29.90 0.94
C ALA A 768 -8.85 30.32 0.74
N LYS A 769 -8.06 30.42 1.82
CA LYS A 769 -6.62 30.74 1.70
C LYS A 769 -5.89 29.78 0.76
N GLU A 770 -6.14 28.49 0.93
CA GLU A 770 -5.43 27.41 0.24
C GLU A 770 -5.92 27.30 -1.20
N TRP A 771 -7.24 27.37 -1.40
CA TRP A 771 -7.84 27.33 -2.72
C TRP A 771 -7.35 28.45 -3.64
N PHE A 772 -7.22 29.67 -3.09
CA PHE A 772 -6.70 30.82 -3.82
C PHE A 772 -5.17 30.83 -3.94
N ALA A 773 -4.41 30.03 -3.18
CA ALA A 773 -2.94 30.16 -3.15
C ALA A 773 -2.27 29.92 -4.52
N ALA A 774 -2.83 29.02 -5.33
CA ALA A 774 -2.37 28.75 -6.69
C ALA A 774 -3.07 29.61 -7.77
N ARG A 775 -4.20 30.25 -7.44
CA ARG A 775 -5.11 30.91 -8.40
C ARG A 775 -5.02 32.43 -8.34
N ASP A 776 -4.99 32.98 -7.14
CA ASP A 776 -4.86 34.42 -6.84
C ASP A 776 -4.10 34.63 -5.51
N PRO A 777 -2.77 34.87 -5.57
CA PRO A 777 -1.95 35.07 -4.39
C PRO A 777 -2.33 36.28 -3.53
N GLU A 778 -3.02 37.29 -4.10
CA GLU A 778 -3.46 38.49 -3.36
C GLU A 778 -4.59 38.13 -2.39
N ILE A 779 -5.58 37.38 -2.88
CA ILE A 779 -6.69 36.86 -2.05
C ILE A 779 -6.17 35.91 -0.97
N ALA A 780 -5.25 35.01 -1.34
CA ALA A 780 -4.67 34.05 -0.39
C ALA A 780 -3.95 34.75 0.78
N ASN A 781 -3.12 35.76 0.47
CA ASN A 781 -2.29 36.45 1.44
C ASN A 781 -2.96 37.67 2.09
N ALA A 782 -4.26 37.86 1.90
CA ALA A 782 -5.03 38.90 2.58
C ALA A 782 -4.82 38.87 4.12
N PRO A 783 -4.75 40.04 4.78
CA PRO A 783 -4.29 40.15 6.17
C PRO A 783 -5.20 39.49 7.20
N ASN A 784 -6.49 39.36 6.90
CA ASN A 784 -7.47 38.67 7.75
C ASN A 784 -8.64 38.11 6.92
N LYS A 785 -9.50 37.31 7.57
CA LYS A 785 -10.65 36.65 6.92
C LYS A 785 -11.64 37.64 6.29
N ALA A 786 -11.89 38.78 6.94
CA ALA A 786 -12.84 39.78 6.45
C ALA A 786 -12.30 40.49 5.19
N ALA A 787 -11.01 40.84 5.16
CA ALA A 787 -10.35 41.39 3.98
C ALA A 787 -10.39 40.38 2.82
N ARG A 788 -10.10 39.10 3.09
CA ARG A 788 -10.21 38.04 2.07
C ARG A 788 -11.61 37.96 1.49
N GLN A 789 -12.64 37.96 2.33
CA GLN A 789 -14.03 37.87 1.85
C GLN A 789 -14.39 39.04 0.93
N ARG A 790 -13.98 40.28 1.25
CA ARG A 790 -14.22 41.43 0.37
C ARG A 790 -13.55 41.28 -1.00
N LEU A 791 -12.33 40.75 -1.05
CA LEU A 791 -11.64 40.50 -2.32
C LEU A 791 -12.34 39.38 -3.12
N ILE A 792 -12.79 38.33 -2.45
CA ILE A 792 -13.59 37.27 -3.07
C ILE A 792 -14.89 37.82 -3.64
N ASP A 793 -15.60 38.68 -2.90
CA ASP A 793 -16.86 39.27 -3.36
C ASP A 793 -16.62 40.20 -4.58
N ALA A 794 -15.48 40.90 -4.61
CA ALA A 794 -15.10 41.74 -5.74
C ALA A 794 -14.83 40.95 -7.03
N LEU A 795 -14.46 39.66 -6.96
CA LEU A 795 -14.24 38.80 -8.14
C LEU A 795 -15.44 38.79 -9.08
N GLN A 796 -16.65 38.98 -8.56
CA GLN A 796 -17.86 39.03 -9.36
C GLN A 796 -17.81 40.10 -10.46
N GLU A 797 -17.07 41.19 -10.24
CA GLU A 797 -16.92 42.28 -11.21
C GLU A 797 -15.70 42.12 -12.11
N TYR A 798 -14.53 41.71 -11.56
CA TYR A 798 -13.26 41.70 -12.31
C TYR A 798 -12.83 40.34 -12.85
N ASN A 799 -13.29 39.23 -12.26
CA ASN A 799 -13.05 37.87 -12.75
C ASN A 799 -14.24 36.94 -12.42
N PRO A 800 -15.37 37.07 -13.14
CA PRO A 800 -16.59 36.33 -12.84
C PRO A 800 -16.43 34.81 -12.93
N THR A 801 -15.55 34.32 -13.80
CA THR A 801 -15.25 32.88 -13.94
C THR A 801 -14.64 32.32 -12.67
N LEU A 802 -13.60 32.97 -12.13
CA LEU A 802 -12.96 32.52 -10.88
C LEU A 802 -13.91 32.62 -9.67
N TYR A 803 -14.81 33.60 -9.67
CA TYR A 803 -15.89 33.67 -8.67
C TYR A 803 -16.83 32.47 -8.76
N GLN A 804 -17.28 32.10 -9.96
CA GLN A 804 -18.17 30.96 -10.16
C GLN A 804 -17.48 29.63 -9.77
N GLU A 805 -16.21 29.44 -10.12
CA GLU A 805 -15.41 28.29 -9.69
C GLU A 805 -15.33 28.19 -8.15
N PHE A 806 -15.09 29.31 -7.47
CA PHE A 806 -15.06 29.35 -6.01
C PHE A 806 -16.43 29.03 -5.39
N GLN A 807 -17.51 29.58 -5.95
CA GLN A 807 -18.88 29.30 -5.49
C GLN A 807 -19.25 27.82 -5.68
N ALA A 808 -18.87 27.22 -6.81
CA ALA A 808 -19.06 25.80 -7.08
C ALA A 808 -18.28 24.94 -6.07
N ALA A 809 -16.99 25.22 -5.86
CA ALA A 809 -16.17 24.51 -4.87
C ALA A 809 -16.70 24.68 -3.44
N SER A 810 -17.18 25.87 -3.08
CA SER A 810 -17.77 26.14 -1.76
C SER A 810 -19.08 25.35 -1.58
N ARG A 811 -19.93 25.33 -2.61
CA ARG A 811 -21.16 24.54 -2.59
C ARG A 811 -20.86 23.04 -2.45
N GLN A 812 -19.89 22.53 -3.21
CA GLN A 812 -19.50 21.12 -3.16
C GLN A 812 -19.05 20.74 -1.74
N ALA A 813 -18.15 21.52 -1.14
CA ALA A 813 -17.68 21.30 0.24
C ALA A 813 -18.81 21.39 1.29
N GLU A 814 -19.77 22.32 1.12
CA GLU A 814 -20.95 22.43 1.98
C GLU A 814 -21.92 21.25 1.81
N GLY A 815 -22.09 20.76 0.59
CA GLY A 815 -22.89 19.59 0.25
C GLY A 815 -22.33 18.32 0.90
N VAL A 816 -21.03 18.05 0.68
CA VAL A 816 -20.29 16.95 1.34
C VAL A 816 -20.41 17.08 2.86
N SER A 817 -20.15 18.26 3.42
CA SER A 817 -20.27 18.47 4.87
C SER A 817 -21.70 18.24 5.39
N THR A 818 -22.72 18.60 4.62
CA THR A 818 -24.12 18.40 5.01
C THR A 818 -24.46 16.91 4.98
N LEU A 819 -24.09 16.18 3.93
CA LEU A 819 -24.28 14.73 3.87
C LEU A 819 -23.60 14.05 5.06
N LEU A 820 -22.30 14.29 5.30
CA LEU A 820 -21.57 13.65 6.41
C LEU A 820 -22.15 13.94 7.79
N ARG A 821 -22.75 15.12 8.00
CA ARG A 821 -23.28 15.53 9.31
C ARG A 821 -24.73 15.13 9.53
N ASN A 822 -25.48 14.96 8.45
CA ASN A 822 -26.94 14.93 8.49
C ASN A 822 -27.54 13.70 7.79
N SER A 823 -26.74 12.84 7.18
CA SER A 823 -27.18 11.55 6.62
C SER A 823 -27.64 10.57 7.69
N GLY A 824 -27.16 10.71 8.92
CA GLY A 824 -27.32 9.68 9.96
C GLY A 824 -26.25 8.58 9.92
N PHE A 825 -25.39 8.57 8.89
CA PHE A 825 -24.32 7.58 8.73
C PHE A 825 -23.13 7.82 9.68
N TYR A 826 -22.87 9.07 10.09
CA TYR A 826 -21.78 9.46 11.02
C TYR A 826 -22.27 10.19 12.29
N PRO A 827 -23.11 9.56 13.12
CA PRO A 827 -23.71 10.22 14.29
C PRO A 827 -22.69 10.67 15.35
N LEU A 828 -21.51 10.06 15.39
CA LEU A 828 -20.48 10.29 16.41
C LEU A 828 -19.42 11.31 15.98
N CYS A 829 -18.91 11.20 14.75
CA CYS A 829 -17.82 12.01 14.20
C CYS A 829 -18.28 13.10 13.22
N GLY A 830 -19.49 13.01 12.67
CA GLY A 830 -20.11 14.00 11.78
C GLY A 830 -20.58 15.29 12.50
N ARG A 831 -19.76 15.84 13.41
CA ARG A 831 -20.12 16.99 14.25
C ARG A 831 -19.10 18.13 14.13
N GLY A 832 -19.59 19.38 14.17
CA GLY A 832 -18.73 20.55 14.11
C GLY A 832 -18.10 20.77 12.72
N ASP A 833 -16.85 21.27 12.69
CA ASP A 833 -16.03 21.27 11.49
C ASP A 833 -15.46 19.84 11.31
N VAL A 834 -15.95 19.13 10.29
CA VAL A 834 -15.65 17.72 10.06
C VAL A 834 -14.24 17.54 9.49
N ASN A 835 -13.47 16.62 10.07
CA ASN A 835 -12.21 16.12 9.52
C ASN A 835 -12.43 14.72 8.94
N THR A 836 -11.79 14.43 7.81
CA THR A 836 -11.96 13.17 7.06
C THR A 836 -11.53 11.96 7.89
N TYR A 837 -10.38 12.02 8.58
CA TYR A 837 -9.90 10.89 9.39
C TYR A 837 -10.90 10.42 10.45
N ALA A 838 -11.72 11.33 10.98
CA ALA A 838 -12.66 11.01 12.05
C ALA A 838 -13.91 10.31 11.53
N VAL A 839 -14.43 10.75 10.37
CA VAL A 839 -15.54 10.05 9.71
C VAL A 839 -15.07 8.75 9.07
N PHE A 840 -13.83 8.65 8.63
CA PHE A 840 -13.21 7.37 8.26
C PHE A 840 -13.09 6.42 9.46
N ALA A 841 -12.69 6.90 10.64
CA ALA A 841 -12.63 6.05 11.83
C ALA A 841 -14.01 5.48 12.21
N GLU A 842 -15.07 6.27 12.02
CA GLU A 842 -16.45 5.81 12.21
C GLU A 842 -16.93 4.88 11.08
N LEU A 843 -16.57 5.16 9.82
CA LEU A 843 -16.80 4.25 8.69
C LEU A 843 -16.16 2.89 8.95
N MET A 844 -14.86 2.87 9.26
CA MET A 844 -14.09 1.66 9.51
C MET A 844 -14.70 0.86 10.67
N ARG A 845 -15.16 1.52 11.75
CA ARG A 845 -15.89 0.89 12.86
C ARG A 845 -17.22 0.28 12.40
N ASN A 846 -17.96 0.96 11.53
CA ASN A 846 -19.27 0.52 11.06
C ASN A 846 -19.17 -0.59 10.00
N SER A 847 -18.02 -0.73 9.34
CA SER A 847 -17.78 -1.77 8.33
C SER A 847 -17.24 -3.08 8.89
N ILE A 848 -16.94 -3.18 10.19
CA ILE A 848 -16.39 -4.39 10.81
C ILE A 848 -17.48 -5.45 10.98
N ALA A 849 -17.19 -6.70 10.61
CA ALA A 849 -18.01 -7.84 10.97
C ALA A 849 -18.14 -8.00 12.52
N PRO A 850 -19.16 -8.69 13.03
CA PRO A 850 -19.35 -8.89 14.47
C PRO A 850 -18.13 -9.44 15.22
N THR A 851 -17.38 -10.35 14.57
CA THR A 851 -16.14 -10.97 15.06
C THR A 851 -14.87 -10.35 14.47
N GLY A 852 -15.00 -9.32 13.65
CA GLY A 852 -13.88 -8.69 12.96
C GLY A 852 -13.08 -7.72 13.84
N ARG A 853 -12.09 -7.07 13.22
CA ARG A 853 -11.26 -6.02 13.83
C ARG A 853 -10.98 -4.89 12.84
N ALA A 854 -10.59 -3.73 13.36
CA ALA A 854 -10.09 -2.65 12.53
C ALA A 854 -8.82 -2.04 13.12
N GLY A 855 -7.88 -1.66 12.26
CA GLY A 855 -6.63 -1.03 12.66
C GLY A 855 -6.29 0.14 11.75
N MET A 856 -6.09 1.32 12.32
CA MET A 856 -5.92 2.54 11.54
C MET A 856 -4.90 3.51 12.12
N ILE A 857 -4.31 4.32 11.24
CA ILE A 857 -3.42 5.43 11.62
C ILE A 857 -4.19 6.75 11.51
N VAL A 858 -4.38 7.42 12.64
CA VAL A 858 -5.17 8.66 12.70
C VAL A 858 -4.54 9.67 13.65
N PRO A 859 -4.80 10.98 13.49
CA PRO A 859 -4.38 11.98 14.47
C PRO A 859 -4.87 11.65 15.88
N SER A 860 -4.01 11.82 16.89
CA SER A 860 -4.31 11.49 18.30
C SER A 860 -5.47 12.31 18.90
N GLY A 861 -5.86 13.39 18.20
CA GLY A 861 -7.07 14.16 18.50
C GLY A 861 -8.32 13.29 18.57
N ILE A 862 -8.42 12.19 17.82
CA ILE A 862 -9.57 11.27 17.84
C ILE A 862 -9.93 10.77 19.25
N ALA A 863 -8.92 10.63 20.12
CA ALA A 863 -9.07 10.13 21.48
C ALA A 863 -9.04 11.23 22.55
N THR A 864 -8.42 12.37 22.24
CA THR A 864 -8.10 13.41 23.23
C THR A 864 -8.96 14.67 23.09
N ASP A 865 -9.40 15.01 21.87
CA ASP A 865 -10.15 16.22 21.60
C ASP A 865 -11.62 16.11 22.04
N TYR A 866 -12.15 17.20 22.58
CA TYR A 866 -13.54 17.28 23.04
C TYR A 866 -14.57 17.05 21.92
N THR A 867 -14.22 17.35 20.67
CA THR A 867 -15.07 17.15 19.48
C THR A 867 -15.45 15.68 19.31
N TYR A 868 -14.51 14.76 19.55
CA TYR A 868 -14.67 13.32 19.31
C TYR A 868 -15.05 12.53 20.55
N ARG A 869 -15.38 13.20 21.65
CA ARG A 869 -15.78 12.56 22.91
C ARG A 869 -16.93 11.56 22.75
N PHE A 870 -17.84 11.78 21.80
CA PHE A 870 -18.96 10.88 21.57
C PHE A 870 -18.50 9.56 20.96
N PHE A 871 -17.65 9.63 19.93
CA PHE A 871 -17.01 8.47 19.32
C PHE A 871 -16.16 7.70 20.33
N PHE A 872 -15.22 8.39 20.99
CA PHE A 872 -14.32 7.72 21.92
C PHE A 872 -15.04 7.16 23.15
N SER A 873 -16.05 7.87 23.68
CA SER A 873 -16.88 7.33 24.75
C SER A 873 -17.69 6.11 24.30
N ASP A 874 -18.15 6.07 23.06
CA ASP A 874 -18.86 4.90 22.52
C ASP A 874 -17.94 3.68 22.48
N LEU A 875 -16.70 3.84 22.00
CA LEU A 875 -15.70 2.77 21.98
C LEU A 875 -15.40 2.21 23.38
N VAL A 876 -15.22 3.10 24.36
CA VAL A 876 -14.98 2.71 25.76
C VAL A 876 -16.21 2.04 26.39
N ASN A 877 -17.42 2.47 26.03
CA ASN A 877 -18.66 1.91 26.57
C ASN A 877 -19.02 0.55 26.00
N SER A 878 -18.89 0.42 24.69
CA SER A 878 -19.08 -0.84 23.97
C SER A 878 -17.96 -1.84 24.24
N ARG A 879 -16.85 -1.40 24.85
CA ARG A 879 -15.64 -2.20 25.08
C ARG A 879 -15.06 -2.74 23.78
N SER A 880 -15.17 -1.95 22.71
CA SER A 880 -14.64 -2.31 21.37
C SER A 880 -13.20 -1.84 21.16
N LEU A 881 -12.67 -0.94 22.00
CA LEU A 881 -11.29 -0.47 21.90
C LEU A 881 -10.31 -1.58 22.32
N VAL A 882 -9.42 -1.99 21.42
CA VAL A 882 -8.39 -3.01 21.66
C VAL A 882 -7.11 -2.36 22.18
N SER A 883 -6.58 -1.40 21.43
CA SER A 883 -5.40 -0.64 21.83
C SER A 883 -5.34 0.75 21.18
N LEU A 884 -4.59 1.65 21.82
CA LEU A 884 -4.24 2.95 21.27
C LEU A 884 -2.80 3.32 21.62
N TYR A 885 -1.97 3.53 20.59
CA TYR A 885 -0.56 3.90 20.75
C TYR A 885 -0.29 5.26 20.10
N ASP A 886 0.05 6.27 20.90
CA ASP A 886 0.31 7.66 20.48
C ASP A 886 1.80 7.94 20.25
N PHE A 887 2.07 8.56 19.11
CA PHE A 887 3.39 8.91 18.61
C PHE A 887 3.52 10.42 18.39
N GLU A 888 4.70 10.97 18.69
CA GLU A 888 5.13 12.30 18.25
C GLU A 888 6.10 12.15 17.08
N ASN A 889 5.91 12.89 15.99
CA ASN A 889 6.75 12.78 14.79
C ASN A 889 8.18 13.36 14.95
N ARG A 890 8.76 13.34 16.15
CA ARG A 890 10.11 13.87 16.44
C ARG A 890 11.23 13.07 15.78
N ALA A 891 11.05 11.76 15.65
CA ALA A 891 11.95 10.88 14.90
C ALA A 891 11.77 11.01 13.38
N LYS A 892 10.84 11.86 12.91
CA LYS A 892 10.50 12.03 11.49
C LYS A 892 10.10 10.71 10.82
N VAL A 893 9.32 9.90 11.55
CA VAL A 893 8.68 8.67 11.04
C VAL A 893 7.90 8.98 9.75
N PHE A 894 7.27 10.15 9.70
CA PHE A 894 6.81 10.78 8.48
C PHE A 894 7.68 12.01 8.15
N PRO A 895 8.61 11.93 7.18
CA PRO A 895 9.58 13.00 6.92
C PRO A 895 8.96 14.35 6.53
N GLY A 896 7.78 14.34 5.91
CA GLY A 896 7.06 15.54 5.47
C GLY A 896 6.16 16.18 6.53
N ILE A 897 5.96 15.56 7.69
CA ILE A 897 5.09 16.08 8.75
C ILE A 897 5.90 16.90 9.74
N ASP A 898 5.34 18.03 10.21
CA ASP A 898 5.92 18.78 11.33
C ASP A 898 6.15 17.87 12.55
N ILE A 899 7.34 17.96 13.13
CA ILE A 899 7.79 17.10 14.23
C ILE A 899 6.90 17.12 15.48
N ARG A 900 6.01 18.11 15.61
CA ARG A 900 5.09 18.28 16.74
C ARG A 900 3.73 17.63 16.52
N ILE A 901 3.41 17.22 15.30
CA ILE A 901 2.15 16.54 15.00
C ILE A 901 2.15 15.18 15.71
N LYS A 902 0.99 14.87 16.29
CA LYS A 902 0.73 13.62 16.98
C LYS A 902 -0.24 12.77 16.17
N PHE A 903 0.06 11.50 16.09
CA PHE A 903 -0.79 10.48 15.49
C PHE A 903 -0.80 9.25 16.40
N CYS A 904 -1.82 8.42 16.26
CA CYS A 904 -1.91 7.17 16.96
C CYS A 904 -2.27 6.01 16.05
N LEU A 905 -1.86 4.81 16.48
CA LEU A 905 -2.41 3.55 15.99
C LEU A 905 -3.66 3.26 16.83
N LEU A 906 -4.81 3.17 16.19
CA LEU A 906 -6.10 2.89 16.83
C LEU A 906 -6.58 1.52 16.36
N ASN A 907 -6.70 0.57 17.30
CA ASN A 907 -7.18 -0.78 17.01
C ASN A 907 -8.53 -1.03 17.71
N LEU A 908 -9.50 -1.52 16.96
CA LEU A 908 -10.88 -1.75 17.35
C LEU A 908 -11.27 -3.21 17.11
N SER A 909 -12.32 -3.65 17.78
CA SER A 909 -12.93 -4.97 17.65
C SER A 909 -14.41 -4.85 17.35
N GLY A 910 -14.94 -5.84 16.64
CA GLY A 910 -16.36 -5.97 16.38
C GLY A 910 -17.18 -6.16 17.66
N PRO A 911 -18.51 -5.94 17.60
CA PRO A 911 -19.39 -5.92 18.76
C PRO A 911 -19.46 -7.22 19.57
N GLU A 912 -19.13 -8.39 19.00
CA GLU A 912 -19.12 -9.66 19.73
C GLU A 912 -17.84 -9.86 20.55
N HIS A 913 -16.76 -9.15 20.21
CA HIS A 913 -15.50 -9.21 20.93
C HIS A 913 -15.38 -8.07 21.94
N THR A 914 -15.87 -8.31 23.15
CA THR A 914 -15.69 -7.33 24.23
C THR A 914 -14.27 -7.37 24.82
N VAL A 915 -13.60 -6.23 24.84
CA VAL A 915 -12.25 -6.05 25.39
C VAL A 915 -12.35 -5.53 26.83
N PRO A 916 -11.96 -6.32 27.85
CA PRO A 916 -12.10 -5.90 29.25
C PRO A 916 -11.18 -4.74 29.63
N SER A 917 -10.01 -4.66 29.02
CA SER A 917 -9.04 -3.59 29.19
C SER A 917 -8.31 -3.33 27.88
N ALA A 918 -8.29 -2.07 27.44
CA ALA A 918 -7.57 -1.67 26.25
C ALA A 918 -6.12 -1.29 26.61
N GLU A 919 -5.18 -1.63 25.73
CA GLU A 919 -3.75 -1.34 25.91
C GLU A 919 -3.40 0.07 25.41
N PHE A 920 -2.62 0.82 26.18
CA PHE A 920 -2.21 2.18 25.84
C PHE A 920 -0.70 2.38 25.95
N ALA A 921 -0.18 3.24 25.08
CA ALA A 921 1.15 3.84 25.19
C ALA A 921 1.11 5.25 24.57
N PHE A 922 1.80 6.21 25.17
CA PHE A 922 1.80 7.61 24.71
C PHE A 922 3.21 8.18 24.65
N PHE A 923 3.37 9.25 23.87
CA PHE A 923 4.64 9.95 23.71
C PHE A 923 5.76 9.07 23.13
N LEU A 924 5.40 8.12 22.27
CA LEU A 924 6.35 7.29 21.54
C LEU A 924 6.97 8.12 20.40
N PHE A 925 8.19 7.77 19.99
CA PHE A 925 8.82 8.35 18.80
C PHE A 925 8.95 7.33 17.68
N GLN A 926 9.05 6.04 18.02
CA GLN A 926 9.17 4.93 17.09
C GLN A 926 8.51 3.67 17.68
N VAL A 927 8.26 2.64 16.85
CA VAL A 927 7.54 1.42 17.28
C VAL A 927 8.31 0.68 18.36
N GLU A 928 9.64 0.71 18.28
CA GLU A 928 10.57 0.05 19.18
C GLU A 928 10.48 0.60 20.62
N ASP A 929 9.98 1.82 20.80
CA ASP A 929 9.71 2.38 22.13
C ASP A 929 8.68 1.54 22.91
N MET A 930 7.82 0.77 22.22
CA MET A 930 6.82 -0.11 22.85
C MET A 930 7.42 -1.40 23.42
N ALA A 931 8.68 -1.71 23.13
CA ALA A 931 9.40 -2.82 23.75
C ALA A 931 9.63 -2.60 25.25
N ASP A 932 9.57 -1.34 25.73
CA ASP A 932 9.64 -1.02 27.16
C ASP A 932 8.28 -1.30 27.85
N PRO A 933 8.19 -2.34 28.71
CA PRO A 933 6.94 -2.70 29.38
C PRO A 933 6.45 -1.64 30.38
N GLN A 934 7.29 -0.67 30.79
CA GLN A 934 6.85 0.44 31.65
C GLN A 934 6.02 1.47 30.90
N ARG A 935 6.18 1.57 29.57
CA ARG A 935 5.46 2.54 28.72
C ARG A 935 4.07 2.05 28.32
N ARG A 936 3.85 0.73 28.38
CA ARG A 936 2.56 0.09 28.10
C ARG A 936 1.73 -0.06 29.37
N TYR A 937 0.45 0.26 29.29
CA TYR A 937 -0.46 0.09 30.41
C TYR A 937 -1.91 -0.14 29.96
N PRO A 938 -2.66 -1.00 30.67
CA PRO A 938 -4.07 -1.19 30.41
C PRO A 938 -4.92 -0.09 31.06
N LEU A 939 -5.97 0.34 30.36
CA LEU A 939 -7.08 1.11 30.93
C LEU A 939 -8.40 0.36 30.75
N THR A 940 -9.15 0.27 31.85
CA THR A 940 -10.50 -0.29 31.88
C THR A 940 -11.55 0.81 31.74
N GLN A 941 -12.79 0.45 31.41
CA GLN A 941 -13.92 1.38 31.43
C GLN A 941 -14.06 2.12 32.78
N ALA A 942 -13.74 1.45 33.89
CA ALA A 942 -13.75 2.04 35.23
C ALA A 942 -12.65 3.11 35.40
N ASP A 943 -11.47 2.89 34.82
CA ASP A 943 -10.40 3.90 34.81
C ASP A 943 -10.84 5.18 34.08
N PHE A 944 -11.51 5.07 32.94
CA PHE A 944 -12.04 6.25 32.23
C PHE A 944 -13.09 7.00 33.06
N ALA A 945 -13.99 6.28 33.72
CA ALA A 945 -14.97 6.88 34.62
C ALA A 945 -14.34 7.55 35.86
N LEU A 946 -13.17 7.06 36.29
CA LEU A 946 -12.41 7.62 37.40
C LEU A 946 -11.66 8.90 36.99
N PHE A 947 -10.89 8.84 35.91
CA PHE A 947 -10.02 9.92 35.47
C PHE A 947 -10.76 11.03 34.71
N ASN A 948 -11.74 10.66 33.89
CA ASN A 948 -12.41 11.61 33.01
C ASN A 948 -13.93 11.34 32.94
N PRO A 949 -14.66 11.57 34.04
CA PRO A 949 -16.06 11.17 34.21
C PRO A 949 -17.04 11.86 33.25
N ASN A 950 -16.72 13.07 32.76
CA ASN A 950 -17.64 13.92 32.02
C ASN A 950 -17.49 13.74 30.50
N THR A 951 -16.26 13.81 30.00
CA THR A 951 -16.00 13.68 28.55
C THR A 951 -15.62 12.27 28.15
N ARG A 952 -15.08 11.47 29.09
CA ARG A 952 -14.50 10.14 28.84
C ARG A 952 -13.44 10.14 27.74
N THR A 953 -12.87 11.31 27.42
CA THR A 953 -11.71 11.39 26.53
C THR A 953 -10.49 10.77 27.22
N CYS A 954 -9.53 10.33 26.42
CA CYS A 954 -8.45 9.49 26.91
C CYS A 954 -7.54 10.22 27.92
N PRO A 955 -7.35 9.67 29.14
CA PRO A 955 -6.30 10.13 30.02
C PRO A 955 -4.94 9.69 29.46
N THR A 956 -3.94 10.56 29.53
CA THR A 956 -2.61 10.30 28.95
C THR A 956 -1.57 10.19 30.06
N PHE A 957 -0.83 9.07 30.07
CA PHE A 957 0.25 8.81 31.02
C PHE A 957 1.52 8.42 30.26
N ARG A 958 2.69 8.78 30.80
CA ARG A 958 3.99 8.38 30.21
C ARG A 958 4.36 6.95 30.57
N THR A 959 4.00 6.52 31.79
CA THR A 959 4.32 5.20 32.29
C THR A 959 3.16 4.57 33.05
N ARG A 960 3.17 3.24 33.17
CA ARG A 960 2.27 2.49 34.04
C ARG A 960 2.28 3.01 35.47
N ARG A 961 3.45 3.39 35.97
CA ARG A 961 3.60 3.97 37.32
C ARG A 961 2.84 5.28 37.47
N ASP A 962 2.84 6.15 36.46
CA ASP A 962 2.10 7.41 36.50
C ASP A 962 0.59 7.16 36.58
N LYS A 963 0.09 6.20 35.79
CA LYS A 963 -1.31 5.74 35.85
C LYS A 963 -1.69 5.24 37.24
N GLU A 964 -0.86 4.39 37.84
CA GLU A 964 -1.11 3.84 39.18
C GLU A 964 -1.08 4.90 40.27
N ILE A 965 -0.17 5.88 40.19
CA ILE A 965 -0.12 7.02 41.12
C ILE A 965 -1.40 7.85 40.97
N ALA A 966 -1.78 8.18 39.74
CA ALA A 966 -2.99 8.95 39.48
C ALA A 966 -4.24 8.21 40.00
N ALA A 967 -4.38 6.91 39.73
CA ALA A 967 -5.52 6.11 40.21
C ALA A 967 -5.64 6.19 41.74
N LYS A 968 -4.53 5.96 42.46
CA LYS A 968 -4.49 6.07 43.93
C LYS A 968 -4.85 7.46 44.44
N MET A 969 -4.50 8.52 43.71
CA MET A 969 -4.89 9.89 44.06
C MET A 969 -6.40 10.09 43.90
N TYR A 970 -6.99 9.68 42.78
CA TYR A 970 -8.42 9.79 42.53
C TYR A 970 -9.26 8.91 43.47
N GLU A 971 -8.81 7.70 43.78
CA GLU A 971 -9.48 6.80 44.74
C GLU A 971 -9.51 7.39 46.16
N ARG A 972 -8.45 8.09 46.57
CA ARG A 972 -8.37 8.71 47.90
C ARG A 972 -9.08 10.06 47.99
N ALA A 973 -8.91 10.90 46.98
CA ALA A 973 -9.38 12.28 47.00
C ALA A 973 -10.77 12.47 46.38
N GLY A 974 -11.27 11.44 45.66
CA GLY A 974 -12.51 11.48 44.91
C GLY A 974 -12.36 12.20 43.57
N VAL A 975 -13.35 11.98 42.69
CA VAL A 975 -13.46 12.67 41.40
C VAL A 975 -13.61 14.17 41.60
N PHE A 976 -12.92 14.96 40.76
CA PHE A 976 -12.90 16.42 40.90
C PHE A 976 -14.28 17.07 40.71
N VAL A 977 -14.91 16.85 39.54
CA VAL A 977 -16.28 17.29 39.24
C VAL A 977 -17.00 16.27 38.34
N ARG A 978 -18.25 15.94 38.67
CA ARG A 978 -19.22 15.19 37.86
C ARG A 978 -20.37 16.13 37.48
N ASP A 979 -20.37 16.61 36.24
CA ASP A 979 -21.31 17.65 35.80
C ASP A 979 -22.78 17.17 35.78
N TYR A 980 -22.99 15.86 35.64
CA TYR A 980 -24.33 15.25 35.61
C TYR A 980 -24.94 15.03 37.01
N GLU A 981 -24.15 15.07 38.08
CA GLU A 981 -24.63 14.89 39.46
C GLU A 981 -24.99 16.24 40.11
N LYS A 982 -26.27 16.64 40.01
CA LYS A 982 -26.77 17.93 40.55
C LYS A 982 -26.57 18.11 42.07
N ARG A 983 -26.44 17.03 42.84
CA ARG A 983 -26.13 17.05 44.29
C ARG A 983 -24.93 16.14 44.55
N GLY A 984 -23.86 16.68 45.13
CA GLY A 984 -22.67 15.89 45.50
C GLY A 984 -21.62 15.71 44.38
N GLY A 985 -21.94 16.06 43.13
CA GLY A 985 -21.02 15.92 41.99
C GLY A 985 -19.81 16.85 41.99
N ASN A 986 -19.75 17.86 42.87
CA ASN A 986 -18.62 18.77 43.00
C ASN A 986 -18.12 18.79 44.44
N PRO A 987 -17.45 17.73 44.91
CA PRO A 987 -16.99 17.63 46.30
C PRO A 987 -15.93 18.69 46.64
N TRP A 988 -15.30 19.30 45.63
CA TRP A 988 -14.27 20.32 45.76
C TRP A 988 -14.82 21.75 45.77
N GLY A 989 -16.11 21.95 45.47
CA GLY A 989 -16.76 23.27 45.45
C GLY A 989 -16.20 24.24 44.38
N VAL A 990 -15.55 23.73 43.35
CA VAL A 990 -14.87 24.53 42.31
C VAL A 990 -15.83 25.03 41.22
N ARG A 991 -15.53 26.17 40.60
CA ARG A 991 -16.27 26.71 39.44
C ARG A 991 -15.31 26.98 38.30
N PHE A 992 -15.62 26.47 37.12
CA PHE A 992 -14.86 26.77 35.90
C PHE A 992 -15.25 28.16 35.37
N GLN A 993 -14.25 28.95 34.99
CA GLN A 993 -14.44 30.19 34.24
C GLN A 993 -13.95 29.97 32.81
N THR A 994 -14.61 30.59 31.84
CA THR A 994 -14.20 30.56 30.44
C THR A 994 -12.82 31.22 30.32
N MET A 995 -11.83 30.49 29.81
CA MET A 995 -10.50 31.04 29.50
C MET A 995 -10.49 31.74 28.12
N PHE A 996 -9.34 32.29 27.73
CA PHE A 996 -9.09 32.81 26.39
C PHE A 996 -9.47 31.78 25.31
N HIS A 997 -10.29 32.17 24.35
CA HIS A 997 -10.61 31.35 23.18
C HIS A 997 -9.39 31.32 22.26
N MET A 998 -8.54 30.29 22.33
CA MET A 998 -7.36 30.15 21.45
C MET A 998 -7.70 30.05 19.94
N ALA A 999 -8.98 29.87 19.58
CA ALA A 999 -9.45 29.73 18.21
C ALA A 999 -10.13 30.99 17.65
N ASN A 1000 -10.23 32.07 18.43
CA ASN A 1000 -10.87 33.31 18.01
C ASN A 1000 -10.12 34.49 18.63
N ASP A 1001 -9.45 35.31 17.80
CA ASP A 1001 -8.84 36.59 18.20
C ASP A 1001 -9.91 37.68 18.41
N ALA A 1002 -11.05 37.33 19.03
CA ALA A 1002 -12.15 38.24 19.32
C ALA A 1002 -12.13 38.71 20.77
#